data_AF-A0A948VPR8-F1
#
_entry.id   AF-A0A948VPR8-F1
#
_cell.length_a   1.000
_cell.length_b   1.000
_cell.length_c   1.000
_cell.angle_alpha   90.00
_cell.angle_beta   90.00
_cell.angle_gamma   90.00
#
_symmetry.space_group_name_H-M   'P 1'
#
loop_
_entity.id
_entity.type
_entity.pdbx_description
1 polymer ?
#
loop_
_entity_poly.entity_id
_entity_poly.type
_entity_poly.pdbx_seq_one_letter_code
_entity_poly.pdbx_strand_id
1 'polypeptide(L)'
;MMPHESRSSASRRLALRLGAEDAEAPLTAGAPAVRFRTLLAAARRHLWTIVLWGLLLPLLAAAIFIAWPKRYDASTRLLVDPRGLQIVDRDVTPRSDSTDQAVTVVESEMRFVTSDTVFMAVIEKHNLTADPEFNGSERYFWSPLLDVIDIARTTLRTALGVDSPEGPADLAALSALSSKVKIEREPQSFVIDVAVRTNSAEKSARIANAIAQQYLDTRFAARSSATERASAAIVGRLDELRKAVEEADDKVESYKRSQGIIGADGKLVNEQQLGEVNTQLGNARDEVGRAAARVEQIRALRASSASADAISEVVSSPTITQLRSQQASIQQRYAAVTADMLPSHPEVKQVRQRLDAANRLIKEEIDRISQTAQLDLKRAKDTEKAIEKRLTDLKQLAQTTNEKIVHLRELEREAEARRAVYTNLLLRSRELDEQKRVDPSLVIVLSPAVPPQRPGGPPITWILAAATFLGLGLGVGHALTKDYRDRSLRSAMQSQDLFGVESTSMPDLGTSTGSRRGRIRRRQPAGDVGPMPRFAIDNPDMPATRALKGLASEILTSTGKTSSLILVTSVDEGPVKSTIALNLALAAAELGERVLLVDGDCETPAISTEIGAGAKPGLENLADQRKAATAHAISPPDLTIDVLPNGTRQPRLHTGRNAQLENALAAITGTYDTVVIDGGVLPHGRLLPMFVGMAHEVILVTTCGTTQKASLADAVKLLEAAGVERMRTLLVEA
;
A
#
# COMPACT_ATOMS: atom_id res chain seq x y z
N MET A 1 4.69 11.36 91.42
CA MET A 1 3.85 10.49 92.26
C MET A 1 3.38 9.31 91.42
N MET A 2 4.00 8.14 91.62
CA MET A 2 3.31 6.83 91.64
C MET A 2 2.20 6.88 92.74
N PRO A 3 1.22 5.95 92.89
CA PRO A 3 1.26 4.49 92.59
C PRO A 3 -0.05 3.92 91.97
N HIS A 4 -0.10 2.73 91.37
CA HIS A 4 -0.12 1.36 91.94
C HIS A 4 -1.35 1.04 92.82
N GLU A 5 -2.20 0.10 92.35
CA GLU A 5 -2.89 -1.02 93.06
C GLU A 5 -4.13 -1.45 92.23
N SER A 6 -4.25 -2.66 91.70
CA SER A 6 -4.31 -4.03 92.28
C SER A 6 -5.64 -4.42 92.94
N ARG A 7 -6.12 -5.61 92.52
CA ARG A 7 -7.12 -6.51 93.12
C ARG A 7 -8.60 -6.21 92.82
N SER A 8 -9.21 -7.04 91.98
CA SER A 8 -9.98 -8.27 92.34
C SER A 8 -11.44 -7.89 92.59
N SER A 9 -12.48 -8.60 92.17
CA SER A 9 -12.68 -10.00 91.83
C SER A 9 -14.14 -10.12 91.42
N ALA A 10 -14.47 -11.08 90.56
CA ALA A 10 -15.82 -11.63 90.34
C ALA A 10 -16.85 -10.63 89.75
N SER A 11 -17.54 -10.88 88.65
CA SER A 11 -18.05 -12.15 88.14
C SER A 11 -18.66 -11.84 86.77
N ARG A 12 -18.03 -12.30 85.68
CA ARG A 12 -18.61 -12.49 84.33
C ARG A 12 -17.51 -12.96 83.39
N ARG A 13 -17.09 -14.20 83.56
CA ARG A 13 -16.37 -14.98 82.55
C ARG A 13 -16.97 -16.37 82.54
N LEU A 14 -18.08 -16.49 81.83
CA LEU A 14 -18.56 -17.77 81.33
C LEU A 14 -18.92 -17.52 79.86
N ALA A 15 -18.30 -18.31 79.00
CA ALA A 15 -18.48 -18.41 77.55
C ALA A 15 -17.87 -17.31 76.66
N LEU A 16 -17.22 -17.80 75.59
CA LEU A 16 -16.80 -17.12 74.36
C LEU A 16 -15.43 -16.43 74.35
N ARG A 17 -14.38 -17.22 74.62
CA ARG A 17 -13.13 -17.18 73.83
C ARG A 17 -12.21 -18.34 74.22
N LEU A 18 -12.37 -19.48 73.55
CA LEU A 18 -11.29 -20.41 73.25
C LEU A 18 -11.66 -21.04 71.91
N GLY A 19 -11.04 -20.53 70.85
CA GLY A 19 -10.98 -21.22 69.57
C GLY A 19 -10.05 -22.40 69.74
N ALA A 20 -10.64 -23.58 69.71
CA ALA A 20 -9.97 -24.84 69.47
C ALA A 20 -10.65 -25.44 68.24
N GLU A 21 -9.81 -25.76 67.26
CA GLU A 21 -9.92 -26.87 66.31
C GLU A 21 -11.33 -27.29 65.88
N ASP A 22 -11.67 -26.96 64.63
CA ASP A 22 -12.34 -27.91 63.75
C ASP A 22 -11.92 -27.66 62.31
N ALA A 23 -11.68 -28.78 61.64
CA ALA A 23 -11.08 -28.93 60.34
C ALA A 23 -12.01 -28.53 59.19
N GLU A 24 -11.58 -27.57 58.35
CA GLU A 24 -11.95 -27.55 56.94
C GLU A 24 -10.73 -27.12 56.10
N ALA A 25 -10.15 -28.08 55.40
CA ALA A 25 -9.11 -27.85 54.40
C ALA A 25 -9.73 -27.17 53.17
N PRO A 26 -9.22 -26.02 52.67
CA PRO A 26 -9.60 -25.54 51.37
C PRO A 26 -8.83 -26.32 50.30
N LEU A 27 -9.55 -27.18 49.58
CA LEU A 27 -9.17 -27.70 48.27
C LEU A 27 -8.98 -26.53 47.30
N THR A 28 -7.79 -25.96 47.26
CA THR A 28 -7.33 -25.19 46.11
C THR A 28 -6.09 -25.88 45.57
N ALA A 29 -6.32 -26.72 44.56
CA ALA A 29 -5.27 -27.18 43.66
C ALA A 29 -4.73 -25.96 42.89
N GLY A 30 -3.85 -25.20 43.55
CA GLY A 30 -3.04 -24.19 42.91
C GLY A 30 -2.16 -24.88 41.88
N ALA A 31 -2.32 -24.49 40.61
CA ALA A 31 -1.43 -24.93 39.53
C ALA A 31 0.03 -24.82 40.00
N PRO A 32 0.87 -25.84 39.76
CA PRO A 32 2.24 -25.82 40.24
C PRO A 32 2.94 -24.60 39.66
N ALA A 33 3.30 -23.64 40.52
CA ALA A 33 4.11 -22.51 40.14
C ALA A 33 5.41 -23.07 39.54
N VAL A 34 5.53 -23.00 38.23
CA VAL A 34 6.67 -23.52 37.48
C VAL A 34 7.88 -22.68 37.88
N ARG A 35 8.64 -23.14 38.87
CA ARG A 35 9.82 -22.43 39.38
C ARG A 35 10.82 -22.28 38.23
N PHE A 36 11.30 -21.07 37.96
CA PHE A 36 12.26 -20.80 36.86
C PHE A 36 13.48 -21.74 36.86
N ARG A 37 13.90 -22.21 38.05
CA ARG A 37 14.98 -23.19 38.22
C ARG A 37 14.68 -24.55 37.60
N THR A 38 13.43 -25.01 37.60
CA THR A 38 13.04 -26.30 36.99
C THR A 38 13.01 -26.19 35.46
N LEU A 39 12.59 -25.05 34.92
CA LEU A 39 12.67 -24.76 33.48
C LEU A 39 14.12 -24.76 32.98
N LEU A 40 15.02 -24.10 33.72
CA LEU A 40 16.43 -24.03 33.35
C LEU A 40 17.12 -25.40 33.40
N ALA A 41 16.75 -26.24 34.38
CA ALA A 41 17.25 -27.60 34.50
C ALA A 41 16.77 -28.49 33.35
N ALA A 42 15.47 -28.45 33.03
CA ALA A 42 14.89 -29.20 31.90
C ALA A 42 15.52 -28.75 30.56
N ALA A 43 15.70 -27.44 30.36
CA ALA A 43 16.32 -26.89 29.16
C ALA A 43 17.79 -27.32 28.99
N ARG A 44 18.58 -27.36 30.08
CA ARG A 44 19.98 -27.86 30.01
C ARG A 44 20.06 -29.34 29.69
N ARG A 45 19.17 -30.18 30.24
CA ARG A 45 19.15 -31.63 29.99
C ARG A 45 18.80 -31.98 28.54
N HIS A 46 17.96 -31.16 27.92
CA HIS A 46 17.50 -31.36 26.55
C HIS A 46 17.99 -30.25 25.61
N LEU A 47 19.18 -29.70 25.89
CA LEU A 47 19.78 -28.63 25.08
C LEU A 47 19.85 -29.03 23.59
N TRP A 48 20.12 -30.30 23.31
CA TRP A 48 20.16 -30.84 21.94
C TRP A 48 18.82 -30.76 21.22
N THR A 49 17.67 -30.93 21.88
CA THR A 49 16.36 -30.79 21.21
C THR A 49 16.05 -29.32 20.94
N ILE A 50 16.43 -28.42 21.86
CA ILE A 50 16.27 -26.98 21.68
C ILE A 50 17.13 -26.49 20.50
N VAL A 51 18.39 -26.91 20.45
CA VAL A 51 19.32 -26.58 19.35
C VAL A 51 18.82 -27.19 18.03
N LEU A 52 18.32 -28.42 18.03
CA LEU A 52 17.78 -29.07 16.84
C LEU A 52 16.58 -28.30 16.27
N TRP A 53 15.60 -27.93 17.10
CA TRP A 53 14.46 -27.13 16.65
C TRP A 53 14.85 -25.70 16.26
N GLY A 54 15.81 -25.11 16.99
CA GLY A 54 16.37 -23.80 16.69
C GLY A 54 17.16 -23.73 15.37
N LEU A 55 17.68 -24.85 14.86
CA LEU A 55 18.33 -24.96 13.55
C LEU A 55 17.37 -25.42 12.44
N LEU A 56 16.47 -26.36 12.75
CA LEU A 56 15.59 -26.97 11.75
C LEU A 56 14.56 -26.00 11.19
N LEU A 57 13.93 -25.17 12.03
CA LEU A 57 12.93 -24.21 11.58
C LEU A 57 13.49 -23.07 10.72
N PRO A 58 14.60 -22.40 11.06
CA PRO A 58 15.19 -21.42 10.15
C PRO A 58 15.72 -22.06 8.86
N LEU A 59 16.20 -23.30 8.90
CA LEU A 59 16.62 -24.02 7.69
C LEU A 59 15.43 -24.34 6.78
N LEU A 60 14.29 -24.74 7.34
CA LEU A 60 13.04 -24.92 6.60
C LEU A 60 12.52 -23.59 6.05
N ALA A 61 12.55 -22.51 6.85
CA ALA A 61 12.14 -21.18 6.42
C ALA A 61 13.04 -20.64 5.29
N ALA A 62 14.35 -20.90 5.34
CA ALA A 62 15.29 -20.57 4.27
C ALA A 62 14.97 -21.36 2.98
N ALA A 63 14.68 -22.66 3.10
CA ALA A 63 14.29 -23.48 1.96
C ALA A 63 12.99 -23.00 1.30
N ILE A 64 11.97 -22.65 2.10
CA ILE A 64 10.70 -22.09 1.61
C ILE A 64 10.95 -20.73 0.95
N PHE A 65 11.78 -19.87 1.54
CA PHE A 65 12.10 -18.55 0.98
C PHE A 65 12.82 -18.66 -0.37
N ILE A 66 13.69 -19.67 -0.55
CA ILE A 66 14.36 -19.95 -1.83
C ILE A 66 13.36 -20.49 -2.86
N ALA A 67 12.40 -21.32 -2.44
CA ALA A 67 11.39 -21.91 -3.32
C ALA A 67 10.26 -20.94 -3.71
N TRP A 68 10.01 -19.89 -2.91
CA TRP A 68 8.96 -18.91 -3.20
C TRP A 68 9.35 -17.94 -4.31
N PRO A 69 8.45 -17.66 -5.27
CA PRO A 69 8.71 -16.71 -6.34
C PRO A 69 8.93 -15.31 -5.74
N LYS A 70 10.10 -14.76 -6.06
CA LYS A 70 10.49 -13.42 -5.63
C LYS A 70 9.76 -12.39 -6.47
N ARG A 71 9.06 -11.46 -5.82
CA ARG A 71 8.38 -10.35 -6.49
C ARG A 71 9.29 -9.13 -6.55
N TYR A 72 9.33 -8.45 -7.68
CA TYR A 72 10.18 -7.28 -7.92
C TYR A 72 9.32 -6.09 -8.32
N ASP A 73 9.53 -4.96 -7.65
CA ASP A 73 8.82 -3.70 -7.91
C ASP A 73 9.73 -2.79 -8.73
N ALA A 74 9.28 -2.39 -9.91
CA ALA A 74 9.95 -1.36 -10.70
C ALA A 74 8.95 -0.25 -11.00
N SER A 75 9.36 1.01 -10.81
CA SER A 75 8.51 2.17 -11.06
C SER A 75 9.16 3.14 -12.05
N THR A 76 8.34 3.68 -12.94
CA THR A 76 8.68 4.83 -13.78
C THR A 76 7.99 6.06 -13.24
N ARG A 77 8.67 7.20 -13.26
CA ARG A 77 8.17 8.47 -12.74
C ARG A 77 7.80 9.39 -13.89
N LEU A 78 6.55 9.82 -13.93
CA LEU A 78 6.02 10.73 -14.93
C LEU A 78 5.69 12.07 -14.28
N LEU A 79 6.29 13.16 -14.76
CA LEU A 79 5.90 14.50 -14.37
C LEU A 79 4.75 14.96 -15.26
N VAL A 80 3.59 15.20 -14.68
CA VAL A 80 2.44 15.80 -15.37
C VAL A 80 2.40 17.28 -15.04
N ASP A 81 2.80 18.15 -15.96
CA ASP A 81 2.72 19.59 -15.71
C ASP A 81 1.32 20.11 -16.07
N PRO A 82 0.48 20.52 -15.11
CA PRO A 82 -0.84 21.07 -15.40
C PRO A 82 -0.78 22.42 -16.14
N ARG A 83 0.38 23.08 -16.18
CA ARG A 83 0.55 24.39 -16.81
C ARG A 83 0.83 24.30 -18.30
N GLY A 84 1.28 23.15 -18.79
CA GLY A 84 1.63 22.90 -20.20
C GLY A 84 2.71 23.83 -20.76
N LEU A 85 3.24 23.47 -21.93
CA LEU A 85 4.13 24.35 -22.71
C LEU A 85 3.28 25.33 -23.52
N GLN A 86 3.23 26.61 -23.11
CA GLN A 86 2.58 27.68 -23.87
C GLN A 86 3.46 28.06 -25.07
N ILE A 87 3.11 27.60 -26.26
CA ILE A 87 3.79 28.00 -27.51
C ILE A 87 3.10 29.22 -28.15
N VAL A 88 1.81 29.47 -27.85
CA VAL A 88 1.04 30.61 -28.37
C VAL A 88 0.10 31.17 -27.28
N ASP A 89 -0.03 32.49 -27.19
CA ASP A 89 -0.70 33.26 -26.10
C ASP A 89 -2.20 32.98 -25.89
N ARG A 90 -2.85 32.17 -26.76
CA ARG A 90 -4.30 31.88 -26.72
C ARG A 90 -4.60 30.45 -27.15
N ASP A 91 -4.41 29.52 -26.22
CA ASP A 91 -5.05 28.21 -26.30
C ASP A 91 -6.54 28.31 -25.94
N VAL A 92 -7.34 27.43 -26.53
CA VAL A 92 -8.80 27.37 -26.37
C VAL A 92 -9.20 26.88 -24.96
N THR A 93 -8.27 26.27 -24.22
CA THR A 93 -8.48 25.80 -22.85
C THR A 93 -8.18 26.90 -21.83
N PRO A 94 -9.18 27.36 -21.06
CA PRO A 94 -8.96 28.35 -20.00
C PRO A 94 -8.01 27.79 -18.93
N ARG A 95 -7.06 28.63 -18.51
CA ARG A 95 -6.10 28.34 -17.45
C ARG A 95 -6.83 28.24 -16.10
N SER A 96 -6.75 27.09 -15.43
CA SER A 96 -7.21 26.96 -14.05
C SER A 96 -6.09 27.37 -13.10
N ASP A 97 -6.16 28.58 -12.54
CA ASP A 97 -5.16 29.06 -11.57
C ASP A 97 -5.35 28.50 -10.14
N SER A 98 -6.37 27.66 -9.90
CA SER A 98 -6.60 27.04 -8.59
C SER A 98 -5.83 25.73 -8.42
N THR A 99 -5.07 25.62 -7.33
CA THR A 99 -4.28 24.42 -6.97
C THR A 99 -5.12 23.16 -6.89
N ASP A 100 -6.38 23.25 -6.43
CA ASP A 100 -7.30 22.10 -6.35
C ASP A 100 -7.66 21.54 -7.72
N GLN A 101 -7.86 22.40 -8.73
CA GLN A 101 -8.17 21.93 -10.08
C GLN A 101 -6.93 21.28 -10.74
N ALA A 102 -5.73 21.78 -10.44
CA ALA A 102 -4.49 21.14 -10.90
C ALA A 102 -4.33 19.71 -10.33
N VAL A 103 -4.74 19.47 -9.08
CA VAL A 103 -4.75 18.11 -8.51
C VAL A 103 -5.77 17.22 -9.22
N THR A 104 -6.97 17.71 -9.53
CA THR A 104 -7.97 16.91 -10.27
C THR A 104 -7.54 16.55 -11.69
N VAL A 105 -6.71 17.39 -12.33
CA VAL A 105 -6.11 17.08 -13.64
C VAL A 105 -5.16 15.90 -13.50
N VAL A 106 -4.26 15.92 -12.51
CA VAL A 106 -3.33 14.80 -12.26
C VAL A 106 -4.08 13.51 -11.91
N GLU A 107 -5.16 13.58 -11.14
CA GLU A 107 -6.02 12.41 -10.87
C GLU A 107 -6.70 11.85 -12.12
N SER A 108 -7.12 12.74 -13.02
CA SER A 108 -7.67 12.35 -14.32
C SER A 108 -6.59 11.69 -15.20
N GLU A 109 -5.36 12.21 -15.16
CA GLU A 109 -4.22 11.59 -15.84
C GLU A 109 -3.89 10.21 -15.28
N MET A 110 -3.90 10.02 -13.96
CA MET A 110 -3.70 8.69 -13.36
C MET A 110 -4.73 7.67 -13.90
N ARG A 111 -6.00 8.06 -14.00
CA ARG A 111 -7.05 7.19 -14.58
C ARG A 111 -6.84 6.91 -16.05
N PHE A 112 -6.31 7.87 -16.81
CA PHE A 112 -6.00 7.69 -18.21
C PHE A 112 -4.83 6.71 -18.42
N VAL A 113 -3.79 6.78 -17.57
CA VAL A 113 -2.68 5.79 -17.59
C VAL A 113 -3.20 4.39 -17.30
N THR A 114 -4.18 4.24 -16.40
CA THR A 114 -4.85 2.95 -16.12
C THR A 114 -5.95 2.56 -17.10
N SER A 115 -6.13 3.29 -18.20
CA SER A 115 -7.22 2.99 -19.13
C SER A 115 -7.00 1.66 -19.85
N ASP A 116 -8.09 0.94 -20.13
CA ASP A 116 -8.05 -0.32 -20.86
C ASP A 116 -7.36 -0.19 -22.22
N THR A 117 -7.46 0.99 -22.87
CA THR A 117 -6.78 1.25 -24.14
C THR A 117 -5.26 1.21 -24.04
N VAL A 118 -4.69 1.74 -22.95
CA VAL A 118 -3.24 1.72 -22.71
C VAL A 118 -2.81 0.30 -22.35
N PHE A 119 -3.54 -0.36 -21.43
CA PHE A 119 -3.19 -1.71 -20.98
C PHE A 119 -3.33 -2.76 -22.07
N MET A 120 -4.39 -2.73 -22.88
CA MET A 120 -4.55 -3.65 -24.02
C MET A 120 -3.44 -3.48 -25.05
N ALA A 121 -3.06 -2.24 -25.38
CA ALA A 121 -1.97 -2.01 -26.31
C ALA A 121 -0.62 -2.50 -25.76
N VAL A 122 -0.39 -2.40 -24.45
CA VAL A 122 0.81 -3.00 -23.80
C VAL A 122 0.75 -4.53 -23.83
N ILE A 123 -0.42 -5.12 -23.56
CA ILE A 123 -0.63 -6.59 -23.60
C ILE A 123 -0.33 -7.14 -24.98
N GLU A 124 -0.84 -6.50 -26.04
CA GLU A 124 -0.62 -6.90 -27.43
C GLU A 124 0.85 -6.68 -27.84
N LYS A 125 1.40 -5.49 -27.61
CA LYS A 125 2.79 -5.13 -28.01
C LYS A 125 3.85 -6.00 -27.32
N HIS A 126 3.59 -6.46 -26.10
CA HIS A 126 4.52 -7.29 -25.33
C HIS A 126 4.10 -8.77 -25.24
N ASN A 127 3.06 -9.20 -25.95
CA ASN A 127 2.53 -10.57 -25.95
C ASN A 127 2.30 -11.11 -24.52
N LEU A 128 1.70 -10.31 -23.64
CA LEU A 128 1.46 -10.70 -22.25
C LEU A 128 0.45 -11.87 -22.14
N THR A 129 -0.37 -12.09 -23.16
CA THR A 129 -1.28 -13.26 -23.24
C THR A 129 -0.56 -14.60 -23.33
N ALA A 130 0.71 -14.63 -23.77
CA ALA A 130 1.54 -15.83 -23.78
C ALA A 130 2.30 -16.05 -22.46
N ASP A 131 2.36 -15.05 -21.58
CA ASP A 131 3.12 -15.11 -20.34
C ASP A 131 2.30 -15.84 -19.26
N PRO A 132 2.84 -16.91 -18.63
CA PRO A 132 2.16 -17.67 -17.58
C PRO A 132 1.74 -16.82 -16.37
N GLU A 133 2.38 -15.66 -16.20
CA GLU A 133 2.12 -14.72 -15.13
C GLU A 133 0.87 -13.84 -15.36
N PHE A 134 0.37 -13.76 -16.61
CA PHE A 134 -0.75 -12.89 -17.02
C PHE A 134 -1.88 -13.66 -17.71
N ASN A 135 -1.62 -14.83 -18.29
CA ASN A 135 -2.62 -15.65 -18.98
C ASN A 135 -3.56 -16.46 -18.03
N GLY A 136 -3.45 -16.25 -16.71
CA GLY A 136 -4.26 -16.95 -15.71
C GLY A 136 -3.84 -18.40 -15.40
N SER A 137 -2.78 -18.91 -16.01
CA SER A 137 -2.25 -20.27 -15.79
C SER A 137 -1.30 -20.39 -14.59
N GLU A 138 -1.23 -19.38 -13.73
CA GLU A 138 -0.27 -19.30 -12.62
C GLU A 138 -0.49 -20.46 -11.64
N ARG A 139 0.30 -21.54 -11.83
CA ARG A 139 0.19 -22.78 -11.06
C ARG A 139 0.74 -22.54 -9.66
N TYR A 140 -0.14 -22.46 -8.67
CA TYR A 140 0.24 -22.32 -7.27
C TYR A 140 1.15 -23.49 -6.84
N PHE A 141 2.28 -23.20 -6.19
CA PHE A 141 3.29 -24.17 -5.75
C PHE A 141 2.78 -25.22 -4.75
N TRP A 142 1.64 -24.97 -4.07
CA TRP A 142 0.95 -25.93 -3.20
C TRP A 142 0.06 -26.94 -3.97
N SER A 143 0.09 -26.91 -5.30
CA SER A 143 -0.71 -27.76 -6.20
C SER A 143 -0.69 -29.27 -5.88
N PRO A 144 0.40 -29.94 -5.46
CA PRO A 144 0.31 -31.38 -5.21
C PRO A 144 -0.54 -31.75 -3.97
N LEU A 145 -0.83 -30.82 -3.05
CA LEU A 145 -1.65 -31.09 -1.87
C LEU A 145 -3.14 -30.76 -2.09
N LEU A 146 -3.44 -29.83 -3.00
CA LEU A 146 -4.80 -29.40 -3.37
C LEU A 146 -5.32 -30.08 -4.65
N ASP A 147 -4.45 -30.79 -5.39
CA ASP A 147 -4.80 -31.56 -6.59
C ASP A 147 -5.94 -32.56 -6.34
N VAL A 148 -6.14 -33.07 -5.12
CA VAL A 148 -7.27 -33.97 -4.81
C VAL A 148 -8.63 -33.24 -4.90
N ILE A 149 -8.67 -31.95 -4.56
CA ILE A 149 -9.88 -31.12 -4.63
C ILE A 149 -10.14 -30.65 -6.07
N ASP A 150 -9.09 -30.34 -6.82
CA ASP A 150 -9.20 -29.96 -8.23
C ASP A 150 -9.43 -31.17 -9.15
N ILE A 151 -8.92 -32.35 -8.86
CA ILE A 151 -9.28 -33.61 -9.53
C ILE A 151 -10.76 -33.95 -9.26
N ALA A 152 -11.26 -33.76 -8.03
CA ALA A 152 -12.67 -33.93 -7.71
C ALA A 152 -13.57 -32.89 -8.41
N ARG A 153 -13.14 -31.62 -8.51
CA ARG A 153 -13.88 -30.59 -9.26
C ARG A 153 -13.80 -30.77 -10.77
N THR A 154 -12.67 -31.18 -11.32
CA THR A 154 -12.52 -31.42 -12.76
C THR A 154 -13.29 -32.67 -13.19
N THR A 155 -13.20 -33.78 -12.45
CA THR A 155 -14.03 -34.98 -12.72
C THR A 155 -15.53 -34.69 -12.63
N LEU A 156 -15.97 -33.85 -11.68
CA LEU A 156 -17.37 -33.42 -11.60
C LEU A 156 -17.76 -32.45 -12.74
N ARG A 157 -16.85 -31.58 -13.18
CA ARG A 157 -17.08 -30.60 -14.27
C ARG A 157 -17.10 -31.25 -15.67
N THR A 158 -16.23 -32.22 -15.93
CA THR A 158 -16.25 -33.01 -17.17
C THR A 158 -17.50 -33.89 -17.23
N ALA A 159 -18.00 -34.38 -16.10
CA ALA A 159 -19.27 -35.09 -16.01
C ALA A 159 -20.51 -34.19 -16.19
N LEU A 160 -20.38 -32.87 -15.95
CA LEU A 160 -21.47 -31.89 -16.06
C LEU A 160 -21.48 -31.09 -17.37
N GLY A 161 -20.56 -31.35 -18.31
CA GLY A 161 -20.55 -30.71 -19.63
C GLY A 161 -20.42 -29.19 -19.60
N VAL A 162 -19.77 -28.64 -18.56
CA VAL A 162 -19.52 -27.20 -18.46
C VAL A 162 -18.24 -26.88 -19.22
N ASP A 163 -18.39 -26.54 -20.49
CA ASP A 163 -17.33 -25.90 -21.27
C ASP A 163 -16.88 -24.64 -20.52
N SER A 164 -15.58 -24.54 -20.29
CA SER A 164 -15.00 -23.32 -19.73
C SER A 164 -15.29 -22.20 -20.72
N PRO A 165 -15.86 -21.06 -20.30
CA PRO A 165 -15.77 -19.88 -21.14
C PRO A 165 -14.28 -19.55 -21.19
N GLU A 166 -13.64 -19.87 -22.31
CA GLU A 166 -12.51 -19.11 -22.80
C GLU A 166 -13.01 -17.66 -22.92
N GLY A 167 -13.00 -16.94 -21.80
CA GLY A 167 -12.97 -15.49 -21.87
C GLY A 167 -11.77 -15.16 -22.77
N PRO A 168 -11.90 -14.21 -23.71
CA PRO A 168 -10.77 -13.85 -24.57
C PRO A 168 -9.54 -13.65 -23.70
N ALA A 169 -8.43 -14.33 -24.01
CA ALA A 169 -7.21 -14.36 -23.19
C ALA A 169 -6.73 -12.94 -22.80
N ASP A 170 -7.10 -11.96 -23.61
CA ASP A 170 -6.89 -10.53 -23.40
C ASP A 170 -7.57 -9.99 -22.13
N LEU A 171 -8.78 -10.44 -21.78
CA LEU A 171 -9.47 -10.02 -20.54
C LEU A 171 -8.80 -10.58 -19.29
N ALA A 172 -8.33 -11.82 -19.35
CA ALA A 172 -7.55 -12.41 -18.26
C ALA A 172 -6.23 -11.65 -18.07
N ALA A 173 -5.51 -11.40 -19.17
CA ALA A 173 -4.28 -10.60 -19.17
C ALA A 173 -4.51 -9.16 -18.67
N LEU A 174 -5.62 -8.53 -19.06
CA LEU A 174 -6.00 -7.18 -18.61
C LEU A 174 -6.22 -7.14 -17.09
N SER A 175 -6.98 -8.10 -16.56
CA SER A 175 -7.22 -8.18 -15.11
C SER A 175 -5.94 -8.51 -14.31
N ALA A 176 -5.08 -9.38 -14.86
CA ALA A 176 -3.81 -9.73 -14.25
C ALA A 176 -2.86 -8.52 -14.25
N LEU A 177 -2.77 -7.79 -15.36
CA LEU A 177 -1.96 -6.58 -15.48
C LEU A 177 -2.46 -5.49 -14.54
N SER A 178 -3.78 -5.21 -14.53
CA SER A 178 -4.34 -4.17 -13.67
C SER A 178 -4.11 -4.46 -12.17
N SER A 179 -4.15 -5.73 -11.76
CA SER A 179 -3.84 -6.12 -10.37
C SER A 179 -2.36 -5.98 -9.99
N LYS A 180 -1.45 -5.98 -10.99
CA LYS A 180 0.01 -5.90 -10.81
C LYS A 180 0.57 -4.50 -10.99
N VAL A 181 -0.23 -3.57 -11.53
CA VAL A 181 0.11 -2.16 -11.69
C VAL A 181 -0.46 -1.37 -10.51
N LYS A 182 0.38 -0.57 -9.87
CA LYS A 182 -0.01 0.38 -8.83
C LYS A 182 0.41 1.77 -9.30
N ILE A 183 -0.57 2.67 -9.44
CA ILE A 183 -0.34 4.06 -9.83
C ILE A 183 -0.69 4.95 -8.65
N GLU A 184 0.28 5.72 -8.18
CA GLU A 184 0.11 6.66 -7.09
C GLU A 184 0.76 8.00 -7.42
N ARG A 185 0.16 9.08 -6.92
CA ARG A 185 0.76 10.40 -6.97
C ARG A 185 1.68 10.59 -5.78
N GLU A 186 2.84 11.16 -6.01
CA GLU A 186 3.71 11.58 -4.91
C GLU A 186 3.08 12.77 -4.16
N PRO A 187 2.92 12.72 -2.82
CA PRO A 187 2.31 13.79 -2.05
C PRO A 187 2.97 15.15 -2.33
N GLN A 188 2.17 16.21 -2.44
CA GLN A 188 2.63 17.58 -2.74
C GLN A 188 3.41 17.75 -4.06
N SER A 189 3.34 16.76 -4.96
CA SER A 189 4.01 16.78 -6.26
C SER A 189 3.02 16.48 -7.39
N PHE A 190 3.37 16.88 -8.62
CA PHE A 190 2.66 16.49 -9.85
C PHE A 190 3.32 15.28 -10.53
N VAL A 191 4.14 14.54 -9.79
CA VAL A 191 4.77 13.30 -10.23
C VAL A 191 3.83 12.12 -9.94
N ILE A 192 3.65 11.29 -10.96
CA ILE A 192 2.93 10.03 -10.91
C ILE A 192 3.96 8.89 -10.96
N ASP A 193 3.91 8.02 -9.96
CA ASP A 193 4.69 6.79 -9.91
C ASP A 193 3.85 5.65 -10.49
N VAL A 194 4.30 5.08 -11.61
CA VAL A 194 3.70 3.89 -12.22
C VAL A 194 4.56 2.68 -11.85
N ALA A 195 4.15 1.96 -10.80
CA ALA A 195 4.85 0.81 -10.29
C ALA A 195 4.25 -0.51 -10.81
N VAL A 196 5.10 -1.42 -11.26
CA VAL A 196 4.70 -2.75 -11.74
C VAL A 196 5.40 -3.83 -10.91
N ARG A 197 4.63 -4.81 -10.44
CA ARG A 197 5.10 -5.92 -9.62
C ARG A 197 5.02 -7.25 -10.38
N THR A 198 6.16 -7.86 -10.69
CA THR A 198 6.24 -9.18 -11.35
C THR A 198 7.29 -10.09 -10.72
N ASN A 199 7.36 -11.35 -11.16
CA ASN A 199 8.34 -12.32 -10.68
C ASN A 199 9.78 -12.11 -11.21
N SER A 200 9.98 -11.15 -12.13
CA SER A 200 11.29 -10.83 -12.72
C SER A 200 11.58 -9.33 -12.67
N ALA A 201 12.77 -8.95 -12.19
CA ALA A 201 13.20 -7.55 -12.12
C ALA A 201 13.18 -6.86 -13.49
N GLU A 202 13.63 -7.56 -14.53
CA GLU A 202 13.64 -7.05 -15.91
C GLU A 202 12.22 -6.90 -16.48
N LYS A 203 11.35 -7.87 -16.17
CA LYS A 203 9.96 -7.84 -16.63
C LYS A 203 9.19 -6.66 -16.02
N SER A 204 9.34 -6.43 -14.71
CA SER A 204 8.73 -5.28 -14.03
C SER A 204 9.17 -3.95 -14.67
N ALA A 205 10.47 -3.75 -14.87
CA ALA A 205 10.99 -2.52 -15.45
C ALA A 205 10.53 -2.31 -16.91
N ARG A 206 10.56 -3.38 -17.71
CA ARG A 206 10.10 -3.35 -19.10
C ARG A 206 8.62 -3.00 -19.21
N ILE A 207 7.75 -3.63 -18.43
CA ILE A 207 6.30 -3.36 -18.47
C ILE A 207 6.00 -1.96 -17.95
N ALA A 208 6.66 -1.49 -16.88
CA ALA A 208 6.49 -0.12 -16.37
C ALA A 208 6.86 0.93 -17.43
N ASN A 209 8.01 0.76 -18.09
CA ASN A 209 8.43 1.63 -19.19
C ASN A 209 7.48 1.54 -20.39
N ALA A 210 6.98 0.34 -20.71
CA ALA A 210 6.01 0.15 -21.79
C ALA A 210 4.70 0.87 -21.53
N ILE A 211 4.17 0.83 -20.30
CA ILE A 211 2.96 1.57 -19.90
C ILE A 211 3.18 3.07 -20.06
N ALA A 212 4.31 3.60 -19.57
CA ALA A 212 4.65 5.01 -19.74
C ALA A 212 4.73 5.41 -21.23
N GLN A 213 5.45 4.64 -22.04
CA GLN A 213 5.59 4.92 -23.46
C GLN A 213 4.23 4.84 -24.18
N GLN A 214 3.45 3.80 -23.92
CA GLN A 214 2.14 3.62 -24.54
C GLN A 214 1.16 4.71 -24.14
N TYR A 215 1.21 5.18 -22.89
CA TYR A 215 0.46 6.34 -22.44
C TYR A 215 0.82 7.59 -23.24
N LEU A 216 2.12 7.88 -23.41
CA LEU A 216 2.59 9.03 -24.20
C LEU A 216 2.14 8.92 -25.66
N ASP A 217 2.32 7.75 -26.28
CA ASP A 217 1.91 7.47 -27.66
C ASP A 217 0.38 7.66 -27.83
N THR A 218 -0.42 7.19 -26.87
CA THR A 218 -1.89 7.30 -26.90
C THR A 218 -2.34 8.75 -26.70
N ARG A 219 -1.67 9.50 -25.82
CA ARG A 219 -1.93 10.94 -25.61
C ARG A 219 -1.58 11.77 -26.85
N PHE A 220 -0.43 11.49 -27.46
CA PHE A 220 -0.01 12.12 -28.71
C PHE A 220 -1.03 11.84 -29.83
N ALA A 221 -1.44 10.59 -30.01
CA ALA A 221 -2.45 10.22 -31.01
C ALA A 221 -3.82 10.87 -30.76
N ALA A 222 -4.28 10.92 -29.51
CA ALA A 222 -5.54 11.56 -29.14
C ALA A 222 -5.52 13.08 -29.39
N ARG A 223 -4.41 13.75 -29.05
CA ARG A 223 -4.22 15.19 -29.30
C ARG A 223 -4.12 15.46 -30.81
N SER A 224 -3.30 14.69 -31.53
CA SER A 224 -3.10 14.82 -32.97
C SER A 224 -4.44 14.67 -33.72
N SER A 225 -5.21 13.62 -33.43
CA SER A 225 -6.53 13.39 -34.06
C SER A 225 -7.56 14.48 -33.70
N ALA A 226 -7.49 15.10 -32.52
CA ALA A 226 -8.31 16.25 -32.18
C ALA A 226 -7.90 17.49 -32.99
N THR A 227 -6.59 17.76 -33.12
CA THR A 227 -6.05 18.85 -33.93
C THR A 227 -6.36 18.66 -35.42
N GLU A 228 -6.28 17.44 -35.95
CA GLU A 228 -6.66 17.11 -37.32
C GLU A 228 -8.14 17.38 -37.58
N ARG A 229 -9.04 16.95 -36.69
CA ARG A 229 -10.48 17.23 -36.81
C ARG A 229 -10.78 18.73 -36.74
N ALA A 230 -10.12 19.46 -35.85
CA ALA A 230 -10.27 20.92 -35.74
C ALA A 230 -9.74 21.64 -36.99
N SER A 231 -8.57 21.23 -37.48
CA SER A 231 -7.97 21.73 -38.72
C SER A 231 -8.87 21.45 -39.93
N ALA A 232 -9.42 20.24 -40.06
CA ALA A 232 -10.37 19.88 -41.11
C ALA A 232 -11.64 20.74 -41.05
N ALA A 233 -12.16 21.01 -39.86
CA ALA A 233 -13.31 21.90 -39.68
C ALA A 233 -13.00 23.36 -40.08
N ILE A 234 -11.81 23.87 -39.74
CA ILE A 234 -11.35 25.21 -40.13
C ILE A 234 -11.18 25.32 -41.64
N VAL A 235 -10.55 24.32 -42.28
CA VAL A 235 -10.37 24.28 -43.74
C VAL A 235 -11.71 24.26 -44.46
N GLY A 236 -12.68 23.46 -43.99
CA GLY A 236 -14.04 23.45 -44.52
C GLY A 236 -14.70 24.84 -44.42
N ARG A 237 -14.54 25.52 -43.29
CA ARG A 237 -15.06 26.89 -43.09
C ARG A 237 -14.32 27.93 -43.95
N LEU A 238 -13.03 27.74 -44.22
CA LEU A 238 -12.26 28.62 -45.10
C LEU A 238 -12.75 28.59 -46.55
N ASP A 239 -13.16 27.43 -47.07
CA ASP A 239 -13.74 27.35 -48.43
C ASP A 239 -15.08 28.09 -48.51
N GLU A 240 -15.93 27.94 -47.49
CA GLU A 240 -17.19 28.68 -47.37
C GLU A 240 -16.95 30.19 -47.29
N LEU A 241 -16.01 30.64 -46.45
CA LEU A 241 -15.64 32.05 -46.34
C LEU A 241 -15.01 32.60 -47.62
N ARG A 242 -14.18 31.81 -48.31
CA ARG A 242 -13.61 32.19 -49.61
C ARG A 242 -14.71 32.48 -50.62
N LYS A 243 -15.67 31.56 -50.78
CA LYS A 243 -16.83 31.74 -51.66
C LYS A 243 -17.66 32.96 -51.25
N ALA A 244 -17.84 33.17 -49.94
CA ALA A 244 -18.56 34.32 -49.42
C ALA A 244 -17.85 35.66 -49.72
N VAL A 245 -16.51 35.68 -49.73
CA VAL A 245 -15.70 36.84 -50.15
C VAL A 245 -15.82 37.06 -51.65
N GLU A 246 -15.64 36.01 -52.46
CA GLU A 246 -15.80 36.07 -53.92
C GLU A 246 -17.18 36.61 -54.31
N GLU A 247 -18.26 36.10 -53.70
CA GLU A 247 -19.63 36.57 -53.93
C GLU A 247 -19.82 38.05 -53.55
N ALA A 248 -19.21 38.50 -52.45
CA ALA A 248 -19.30 39.89 -52.01
C ALA A 248 -18.50 40.84 -52.92
N ASP A 249 -17.30 40.42 -53.34
CA ASP A 249 -16.48 41.15 -54.32
C ASP A 249 -17.19 41.23 -55.68
N ASP A 250 -17.81 40.15 -56.14
CA ASP A 250 -18.60 40.12 -57.36
C ASP A 250 -19.82 41.05 -57.27
N LYS A 251 -20.48 41.14 -56.10
CA LYS A 251 -21.57 42.12 -55.87
C LYS A 251 -21.07 43.56 -55.99
N VAL A 252 -19.91 43.88 -55.41
CA VAL A 252 -19.29 45.20 -55.53
C VAL A 252 -18.99 45.52 -57.00
N GLU A 253 -18.32 44.62 -57.71
CA GLU A 253 -17.91 44.84 -59.10
C GLU A 253 -19.07 44.85 -60.09
N SER A 254 -20.09 44.01 -59.89
CA SER A 254 -21.33 44.04 -60.68
C SER A 254 -22.15 45.29 -60.41
N TYR A 255 -22.18 45.78 -59.17
CA TYR A 255 -22.82 47.05 -58.83
C TYR A 255 -22.11 48.24 -59.49
N LYS A 256 -20.77 48.30 -59.41
CA LYS A 256 -19.96 49.32 -60.12
C LYS A 256 -20.25 49.31 -61.63
N ARG A 257 -20.24 48.13 -62.25
CA ARG A 257 -20.53 47.95 -63.68
C ARG A 257 -21.97 48.37 -64.04
N SER A 258 -22.98 47.89 -63.31
CA SER A 258 -24.39 48.17 -63.61
C SER A 258 -24.76 49.64 -63.40
N GLN A 259 -24.12 50.33 -62.45
CA GLN A 259 -24.35 51.75 -62.18
C GLN A 259 -23.40 52.69 -62.93
N GLY A 260 -22.49 52.16 -63.77
CA GLY A 260 -21.54 52.95 -64.54
C GLY A 260 -20.59 53.78 -63.67
N ILE A 261 -20.28 53.31 -62.46
CA ILE A 261 -19.38 53.98 -61.53
C ILE A 261 -17.95 53.68 -61.99
N ILE A 262 -17.45 54.52 -62.90
CA ILE A 262 -16.11 54.43 -63.48
C ILE A 262 -15.31 55.61 -62.95
N GLY A 263 -14.51 55.40 -61.91
CA GLY A 263 -13.64 56.42 -61.34
C GLY A 263 -12.61 55.82 -60.39
N ALA A 264 -11.34 56.19 -60.57
CA ALA A 264 -10.20 55.63 -59.83
C ALA A 264 -10.09 56.11 -58.37
N ASP A 265 -10.74 57.24 -58.02
CA ASP A 265 -10.54 57.92 -56.71
C ASP A 265 -11.84 58.21 -55.95
N GLY A 266 -12.99 57.64 -56.34
CA GLY A 266 -14.26 57.80 -55.62
C GLY A 266 -14.82 59.24 -55.57
N LYS A 267 -14.30 60.17 -56.37
CA LYS A 267 -14.82 61.53 -56.52
C LYS A 267 -15.64 61.66 -57.81
N LEU A 268 -16.81 62.29 -57.70
CA LEU A 268 -17.73 62.48 -58.81
C LEU A 268 -17.41 63.75 -59.59
N VAL A 269 -17.42 63.65 -60.92
CA VAL A 269 -17.36 64.79 -61.86
C VAL A 269 -18.49 65.81 -61.59
N ASN A 270 -19.62 65.35 -61.04
CA ASN A 270 -20.81 66.18 -60.77
C ASN A 270 -20.62 67.20 -59.64
N GLU A 271 -19.73 66.95 -58.68
CA GLU A 271 -19.53 67.83 -57.52
C GLU A 271 -18.76 69.10 -57.90
N GLN A 272 -17.78 68.96 -58.80
CA GLN A 272 -17.06 70.09 -59.39
C GLN A 272 -18.00 70.95 -60.27
N GLN A 273 -18.89 70.32 -61.04
CA GLN A 273 -19.88 71.02 -61.88
C GLN A 273 -20.91 71.80 -61.04
N LEU A 274 -21.32 71.28 -59.88
CA LEU A 274 -22.21 71.99 -58.96
C LEU A 274 -21.59 73.28 -58.42
N GLY A 275 -20.29 73.24 -58.07
CA GLY A 275 -19.55 74.43 -57.64
C GLY A 275 -19.52 75.51 -58.73
N GLU A 276 -19.21 75.12 -59.96
CA GLU A 276 -19.14 76.03 -61.10
C GLU A 276 -20.50 76.67 -61.43
N VAL A 277 -21.58 75.89 -61.45
CA VAL A 277 -22.94 76.41 -61.68
C VAL A 277 -23.39 77.34 -60.55
N ASN A 278 -22.99 77.08 -59.31
CA ASN A 278 -23.31 77.95 -58.18
C ASN A 278 -22.62 79.33 -58.31
N THR A 279 -21.37 79.35 -58.80
CA THR A 279 -20.67 80.60 -59.14
C THR A 279 -21.36 81.33 -60.31
N GLN A 280 -21.76 80.59 -61.36
CA GLN A 280 -22.50 81.16 -62.48
C GLN A 280 -23.85 81.77 -62.06
N LEU A 281 -24.58 81.13 -61.12
CA LEU A 281 -25.83 81.65 -60.58
C LEU A 281 -25.61 82.94 -59.78
N GLY A 282 -24.53 83.03 -59.01
CA GLY A 282 -24.15 84.26 -58.32
C GLY A 282 -23.93 85.42 -59.30
N ASN A 283 -23.14 85.18 -60.36
CA ASN A 283 -22.91 86.18 -61.39
C ASN A 283 -24.19 86.60 -62.11
N ALA A 284 -25.09 85.65 -62.42
CA ALA A 284 -26.37 85.95 -63.07
C ALA A 284 -27.32 86.76 -62.17
N ARG A 285 -27.34 86.48 -60.86
CA ARG A 285 -28.10 87.27 -59.86
C ARG A 285 -27.59 88.70 -59.77
N ASP A 286 -26.27 88.89 -59.81
CA ASP A 286 -25.68 90.22 -59.83
C ASP A 286 -26.08 90.99 -61.10
N GLU A 287 -26.12 90.34 -62.27
CA GLU A 287 -26.61 90.96 -63.51
C GLU A 287 -28.10 91.34 -63.44
N VAL A 288 -28.95 90.48 -62.89
CA VAL A 288 -30.36 90.80 -62.65
C VAL A 288 -30.49 92.00 -61.72
N GLY A 289 -29.71 92.05 -60.64
CA GLY A 289 -29.68 93.17 -59.70
C GLY A 289 -29.30 94.49 -60.38
N ARG A 290 -28.25 94.50 -61.20
CA ARG A 290 -27.82 95.67 -61.99
C ARG A 290 -28.90 96.11 -62.98
N ALA A 291 -29.48 95.18 -63.73
CA ALA A 291 -30.54 95.49 -64.70
C ALA A 291 -31.82 96.01 -64.02
N ALA A 292 -32.20 95.45 -62.87
CA ALA A 292 -33.36 95.87 -62.10
C ALA A 292 -33.18 97.28 -61.52
N ALA A 293 -32.00 97.57 -60.96
CA ALA A 293 -31.64 98.91 -60.49
C ALA A 293 -31.74 99.93 -61.63
N ARG A 294 -31.27 99.59 -62.83
CA ARG A 294 -31.36 100.44 -64.02
C ARG A 294 -32.81 100.72 -64.44
N VAL A 295 -33.69 99.70 -64.46
CA VAL A 295 -35.13 99.90 -64.76
C VAL A 295 -35.78 100.82 -63.73
N GLU A 296 -35.48 100.63 -62.45
CA GLU A 296 -36.07 101.44 -61.37
C GLU A 296 -35.60 102.90 -61.44
N GLN A 297 -34.31 103.14 -61.72
CA GLN A 297 -33.78 104.48 -61.98
C GLN A 297 -34.50 105.16 -63.16
N ILE A 298 -34.74 104.46 -64.28
CA ILE A 298 -35.48 105.00 -65.43
C ILE A 298 -36.95 105.26 -65.08
N ARG A 299 -37.58 104.39 -64.28
CA ARG A 299 -38.96 104.58 -63.81
C ARG A 299 -39.09 105.80 -62.90
N ALA A 300 -38.15 105.99 -61.97
CA ALA A 300 -38.11 107.17 -61.11
C ALA A 300 -38.01 108.46 -61.93
N LEU A 301 -37.17 108.49 -62.97
CA LEU A 301 -37.07 109.62 -63.91
C LEU A 301 -38.37 109.92 -64.65
N ARG A 302 -39.17 108.90 -64.96
CA ARG A 302 -40.48 109.07 -65.61
C ARG A 302 -41.52 109.69 -64.67
N ALA A 303 -41.46 109.35 -63.38
CA ALA A 303 -42.39 109.83 -62.36
C ALA A 303 -42.09 111.28 -61.93
N SER A 304 -40.83 111.69 -61.92
CA SER A 304 -40.42 113.07 -61.66
C SER A 304 -40.43 113.89 -62.96
N SER A 305 -41.53 114.59 -63.25
CA SER A 305 -41.59 115.58 -64.35
C SER A 305 -40.77 116.86 -64.09
N ALA A 306 -40.04 116.92 -62.97
CA ALA A 306 -39.19 118.02 -62.57
C ALA A 306 -37.75 117.52 -62.29
N SER A 307 -36.77 118.19 -62.92
CA SER A 307 -35.32 118.04 -62.77
C SER A 307 -34.75 116.63 -62.97
N ALA A 308 -34.58 116.25 -64.23
CA ALA A 308 -33.87 115.04 -64.65
C ALA A 308 -32.32 115.20 -64.62
N ASP A 309 -31.80 116.01 -63.70
CA ASP A 309 -30.35 116.22 -63.47
C ASP A 309 -29.76 115.24 -62.44
N ALA A 310 -30.58 114.42 -61.79
CA ALA A 310 -30.17 113.65 -60.61
C ALA A 310 -29.62 112.23 -60.86
N ILE A 311 -29.57 111.70 -62.11
CA ILE A 311 -29.18 110.30 -62.33
C ILE A 311 -28.25 110.14 -63.55
N SER A 312 -26.99 109.75 -63.32
CA SER A 312 -25.88 109.81 -64.29
C SER A 312 -25.93 108.80 -65.45
N GLU A 313 -26.72 107.73 -65.35
CA GLU A 313 -26.70 106.64 -66.34
C GLU A 313 -27.73 106.76 -67.48
N VAL A 314 -28.77 107.58 -67.30
CA VAL A 314 -29.64 108.00 -68.44
C VAL A 314 -29.04 109.22 -69.13
N VAL A 315 -28.26 110.03 -68.40
CA VAL A 315 -27.47 111.16 -68.90
C VAL A 315 -26.33 110.69 -69.83
N SER A 316 -25.91 109.42 -69.76
CA SER A 316 -24.85 108.85 -70.59
C SER A 316 -25.30 108.35 -71.97
N SER A 317 -26.61 108.32 -72.27
CA SER A 317 -27.07 108.05 -73.64
C SER A 317 -26.66 109.22 -74.55
N PRO A 318 -25.78 109.02 -75.56
CA PRO A 318 -25.32 110.11 -76.43
C PRO A 318 -26.47 110.87 -77.09
N THR A 319 -27.56 110.17 -77.41
CA THR A 319 -28.79 110.75 -77.98
C THR A 319 -29.48 111.68 -77.00
N ILE A 320 -29.60 111.30 -75.72
CA ILE A 320 -30.21 112.15 -74.69
C ILE A 320 -29.35 113.39 -74.42
N THR A 321 -28.02 113.23 -74.35
CA THR A 321 -27.08 114.35 -74.19
C THR A 321 -27.22 115.34 -75.35
N GLN A 322 -27.30 114.84 -76.59
CA GLN A 322 -27.48 115.66 -77.78
C GLN A 322 -28.85 116.37 -77.79
N LEU A 323 -29.94 115.65 -77.53
CA LEU A 323 -31.29 116.21 -77.47
C LEU A 323 -31.43 117.27 -76.36
N ARG A 324 -30.77 117.08 -75.20
CA ARG A 324 -30.72 118.07 -74.13
C ARG A 324 -29.92 119.31 -74.49
N SER A 325 -28.77 119.14 -75.15
CA SER A 325 -27.98 120.30 -75.60
C SER A 325 -28.80 121.16 -76.59
N GLN A 326 -29.54 120.50 -77.49
CA GLN A 326 -30.50 121.14 -78.39
C GLN A 326 -31.63 121.81 -77.61
N GLN A 327 -32.27 121.11 -76.66
CA GLN A 327 -33.33 121.67 -75.82
C GLN A 327 -32.88 122.91 -75.05
N ALA A 328 -31.70 122.88 -74.42
CA ALA A 328 -31.14 124.01 -73.68
C ALA A 328 -30.90 125.23 -74.57
N SER A 329 -30.38 125.02 -75.79
CA SER A 329 -30.22 126.10 -76.77
C SER A 329 -31.56 126.70 -77.23
N ILE A 330 -32.59 125.86 -77.41
CA ILE A 330 -33.96 126.29 -77.75
C ILE A 330 -34.61 127.01 -76.57
N GLN A 331 -34.39 126.54 -75.33
CA GLN A 331 -34.89 127.13 -74.09
C GLN A 331 -34.30 128.53 -73.86
N GLN A 332 -32.99 128.69 -74.08
CA GLN A 332 -32.32 130.00 -73.98
C GLN A 332 -32.92 130.98 -75.00
N ARG A 333 -33.16 130.53 -76.24
CA ARG A 333 -33.82 131.34 -77.27
C ARG A 333 -35.27 131.66 -76.91
N TYR A 334 -36.01 130.71 -76.33
CA TYR A 334 -37.37 130.92 -75.87
C TYR A 334 -37.41 131.99 -74.76
N ALA A 335 -36.51 131.91 -73.78
CA ALA A 335 -36.40 132.88 -72.70
C ALA A 335 -36.07 134.29 -73.23
N ALA A 336 -35.14 134.39 -74.17
CA ALA A 336 -34.79 135.66 -74.83
C ALA A 336 -35.98 136.28 -75.59
N VAL A 337 -36.69 135.48 -76.40
CA VAL A 337 -37.84 135.98 -77.18
C VAL A 337 -39.05 136.31 -76.28
N THR A 338 -39.23 135.59 -75.17
CA THR A 338 -40.34 135.84 -74.22
C THR A 338 -40.09 137.03 -73.30
N ALA A 339 -38.84 137.48 -73.13
CA ALA A 339 -38.51 138.66 -72.32
C ALA A 339 -39.04 139.95 -72.96
N ASP A 340 -39.00 140.04 -74.30
CA ASP A 340 -39.36 141.25 -75.05
C ASP A 340 -40.74 141.16 -75.72
N MET A 341 -41.29 139.95 -75.94
CA MET A 341 -42.52 139.75 -76.72
C MET A 341 -43.64 139.09 -75.91
N LEU A 342 -44.89 139.52 -76.17
CA LEU A 342 -46.08 138.89 -75.59
C LEU A 342 -46.23 137.42 -76.06
N PRO A 343 -46.82 136.53 -75.24
CA PRO A 343 -46.94 135.10 -75.53
C PRO A 343 -47.65 134.74 -76.86
N SER A 344 -48.41 135.66 -77.43
CA SER A 344 -49.19 135.46 -78.67
C SER A 344 -48.41 135.73 -79.97
N HIS A 345 -47.17 136.25 -79.90
CA HIS A 345 -46.37 136.61 -81.08
C HIS A 345 -45.99 135.38 -81.94
N PRO A 346 -46.00 135.47 -83.29
CA PRO A 346 -45.67 134.34 -84.17
C PRO A 346 -44.31 133.68 -83.88
N GLU A 347 -43.29 134.46 -83.52
CA GLU A 347 -41.95 133.95 -83.20
C GLU A 347 -41.92 133.15 -81.88
N VAL A 348 -42.63 133.63 -80.83
CA VAL A 348 -42.76 132.91 -79.55
C VAL A 348 -43.44 131.56 -79.78
N LYS A 349 -44.50 131.51 -80.59
CA LYS A 349 -45.20 130.26 -80.95
C LYS A 349 -44.28 129.28 -81.69
N GLN A 350 -43.47 129.76 -82.64
CA GLN A 350 -42.55 128.90 -83.39
C GLN A 350 -41.46 128.29 -82.48
N VAL A 351 -40.86 129.08 -81.59
CA VAL A 351 -39.85 128.58 -80.66
C VAL A 351 -40.47 127.64 -79.62
N ARG A 352 -41.69 127.93 -79.14
CA ARG A 352 -42.44 127.03 -78.26
C ARG A 352 -42.73 125.68 -78.90
N GLN A 353 -43.15 125.63 -80.16
CA GLN A 353 -43.37 124.37 -80.88
C GLN A 353 -42.07 123.56 -81.06
N ARG A 354 -40.93 124.23 -81.26
CA ARG A 354 -39.61 123.56 -81.30
C ARG A 354 -39.21 122.99 -79.95
N LEU A 355 -39.50 123.72 -78.87
CA LEU A 355 -39.29 123.25 -77.50
C LEU A 355 -40.19 122.05 -77.18
N ASP A 356 -41.48 122.11 -77.52
CA ASP A 356 -42.43 121.01 -77.35
C ASP A 356 -42.04 119.79 -78.20
N ALA A 357 -41.53 119.98 -79.42
CA ALA A 357 -40.99 118.93 -80.26
C ALA A 357 -39.74 118.27 -79.63
N ALA A 358 -38.79 119.06 -79.13
CA ALA A 358 -37.62 118.54 -78.42
C ALA A 358 -38.02 117.77 -77.16
N ASN A 359 -38.99 118.26 -76.38
CA ASN A 359 -39.53 117.56 -75.20
C ASN A 359 -40.18 116.21 -75.57
N ARG A 360 -40.90 116.14 -76.69
CA ARG A 360 -41.47 114.87 -77.20
C ARG A 360 -40.40 113.87 -77.60
N LEU A 361 -39.39 114.30 -78.36
CA LEU A 361 -38.28 113.43 -78.77
C LEU A 361 -37.49 112.90 -77.56
N ILE A 362 -37.26 113.73 -76.54
CA ILE A 362 -36.64 113.29 -75.28
C ILE A 362 -37.51 112.24 -74.59
N LYS A 363 -38.84 112.43 -74.53
CA LYS A 363 -39.76 111.47 -73.93
C LYS A 363 -39.79 110.14 -74.69
N GLU A 364 -39.84 110.19 -76.02
CA GLU A 364 -39.79 109.00 -76.89
C GLU A 364 -38.48 108.23 -76.73
N GLU A 365 -37.35 108.94 -76.63
CA GLU A 365 -36.05 108.32 -76.39
C GLU A 365 -35.95 107.70 -74.98
N ILE A 366 -36.50 108.36 -73.94
CA ILE A 366 -36.63 107.79 -72.59
C ILE A 366 -37.52 106.53 -72.60
N ASP A 367 -38.64 106.55 -73.33
CA ASP A 367 -39.53 105.40 -73.50
C ASP A 367 -38.81 104.24 -74.19
N ARG A 368 -38.03 104.51 -75.24
CA ARG A 368 -37.20 103.51 -75.94
C ARG A 368 -36.11 102.93 -75.03
N ILE A 369 -35.42 103.76 -74.25
CA ILE A 369 -34.41 103.32 -73.27
C ILE A 369 -35.08 102.47 -72.17
N SER A 370 -36.27 102.86 -71.72
CA SER A 370 -37.06 102.09 -70.75
C SER A 370 -37.44 100.71 -71.29
N GLN A 371 -37.92 100.62 -72.53
CA GLN A 371 -38.21 99.34 -73.18
C GLN A 371 -36.95 98.46 -73.32
N THR A 372 -35.81 99.06 -73.70
CA THR A 372 -34.54 98.35 -73.80
C THR A 372 -34.09 97.81 -72.44
N ALA A 373 -34.14 98.63 -71.39
CA ALA A 373 -33.79 98.21 -70.03
C ALA A 373 -34.74 97.13 -69.48
N GLN A 374 -36.04 97.19 -69.81
CA GLN A 374 -36.99 96.13 -69.46
C GLN A 374 -36.69 94.82 -70.20
N LEU A 375 -36.30 94.88 -71.47
CA LEU A 375 -35.87 93.71 -72.24
C LEU A 375 -34.58 93.12 -71.67
N ASP A 376 -33.61 93.95 -71.28
CA ASP A 376 -32.36 93.49 -70.65
C ASP A 376 -32.61 92.84 -69.29
N LEU A 377 -33.47 93.42 -68.45
CA LEU A 377 -33.90 92.80 -67.20
C LEU A 377 -34.60 91.46 -67.44
N LYS A 378 -35.45 91.37 -68.47
CA LYS A 378 -36.11 90.11 -68.83
C LYS A 378 -35.09 89.06 -69.27
N ARG A 379 -34.13 89.40 -70.12
CA ARG A 379 -33.05 88.50 -70.55
C ARG A 379 -32.19 88.02 -69.38
N ALA A 380 -31.81 88.92 -68.47
CA ALA A 380 -31.05 88.57 -67.28
C ALA A 380 -31.84 87.59 -66.39
N LYS A 381 -33.14 87.83 -66.17
CA LYS A 381 -34.02 86.93 -65.41
C LYS A 381 -34.21 85.57 -66.08
N ASP A 382 -34.37 85.55 -67.40
CA ASP A 382 -34.50 84.30 -68.16
C ASP A 382 -33.21 83.47 -68.06
N THR A 383 -32.04 84.14 -68.06
CA THR A 383 -30.72 83.51 -67.87
C THR A 383 -30.55 82.98 -66.45
N GLU A 384 -30.89 83.77 -65.42
CA GLU A 384 -30.89 83.33 -64.02
C GLU A 384 -31.75 82.06 -63.85
N LYS A 385 -32.98 82.08 -64.38
CA LYS A 385 -33.92 80.95 -64.29
C LYS A 385 -33.40 79.70 -65.02
N ALA A 386 -32.73 79.87 -66.16
CA ALA A 386 -32.12 78.75 -66.88
C ALA A 386 -30.96 78.12 -66.06
N ILE A 387 -30.13 78.94 -65.43
CA ILE A 387 -29.03 78.48 -64.57
C ILE A 387 -29.58 77.83 -63.29
N GLU A 388 -30.63 78.39 -62.68
CA GLU A 388 -31.30 77.83 -61.50
C GLU A 388 -31.92 76.45 -61.80
N LYS A 389 -32.56 76.30 -62.96
CA LYS A 389 -33.06 74.99 -63.43
C LYS A 389 -31.91 73.99 -63.56
N ARG A 390 -30.81 74.38 -64.22
CA ARG A 390 -29.63 73.52 -64.37
C ARG A 390 -29.01 73.13 -63.03
N LEU A 391 -28.98 74.05 -62.06
CA LEU A 391 -28.53 73.77 -60.70
C LEU A 391 -29.44 72.74 -60.02
N THR A 392 -30.75 72.86 -60.20
CA THR A 392 -31.74 71.93 -59.62
C THR A 392 -31.60 70.54 -60.23
N ASP A 393 -31.47 70.47 -61.55
CA ASP A 393 -31.25 69.22 -62.29
C ASP A 393 -29.94 68.53 -61.84
N LEU A 394 -28.85 69.31 -61.71
CA LEU A 394 -27.57 68.80 -61.20
C LEU A 394 -27.64 68.38 -59.73
N LYS A 395 -28.40 69.09 -58.89
CA LYS A 395 -28.61 68.70 -57.48
C LYS A 395 -29.35 67.37 -57.37
N GLN A 396 -30.40 67.17 -58.16
CA GLN A 396 -31.13 65.89 -58.20
C GLN A 396 -30.24 64.75 -58.72
N LEU A 397 -29.45 65.01 -59.76
CA LEU A 397 -28.48 64.04 -60.27
C LEU A 397 -27.42 63.72 -59.21
N ALA A 398 -26.92 64.72 -58.47
CA ALA A 398 -25.96 64.51 -57.40
C ALA A 398 -26.54 63.70 -56.22
N GLN A 399 -27.80 63.94 -55.84
CA GLN A 399 -28.49 63.16 -54.80
C GLN A 399 -28.61 61.68 -55.19
N THR A 400 -29.14 61.40 -56.38
CA THR A 400 -29.28 60.01 -56.88
C THR A 400 -27.93 59.32 -57.05
N THR A 401 -26.88 60.06 -57.45
CA THR A 401 -25.54 59.51 -57.53
C THR A 401 -24.95 59.25 -56.14
N ASN A 402 -25.20 60.12 -55.17
CA ASN A 402 -24.75 59.94 -53.79
C ASN A 402 -25.42 58.71 -53.14
N GLU A 403 -26.72 58.48 -53.38
CA GLU A 403 -27.41 57.26 -52.95
C GLU A 403 -26.73 55.99 -53.49
N LYS A 404 -26.35 55.99 -54.78
CA LYS A 404 -25.61 54.88 -55.39
C LYS A 404 -24.23 54.67 -54.75
N ILE A 405 -23.50 55.75 -54.44
CA ILE A 405 -22.20 55.66 -53.75
C ILE A 405 -22.37 55.14 -52.32
N VAL A 406 -23.40 55.56 -51.60
CA VAL A 406 -23.66 55.07 -50.23
C VAL A 406 -23.89 53.56 -50.25
N HIS A 407 -24.69 53.06 -51.20
CA HIS A 407 -24.92 51.63 -51.34
C HIS A 407 -23.66 50.88 -51.81
N LEU A 408 -22.86 51.46 -52.71
CA LEU A 408 -21.55 50.90 -53.06
C LEU A 408 -20.65 50.75 -51.82
N ARG A 409 -20.55 51.79 -50.98
CA ARG A 409 -19.76 51.75 -49.73
C ARG A 409 -20.30 50.76 -48.70
N GLU A 410 -21.59 50.44 -48.75
CA GLU A 410 -22.19 49.39 -47.93
C GLU A 410 -21.72 48.02 -48.41
N LEU A 411 -21.81 47.75 -49.72
CA LEU A 411 -21.30 46.50 -50.33
C LEU A 411 -19.78 46.34 -50.11
N GLU A 412 -19.01 47.41 -50.26
CA GLU A 412 -17.55 47.40 -50.00
C GLU A 412 -17.24 47.10 -48.52
N ARG A 413 -18.00 47.66 -47.58
CA ARG A 413 -17.86 47.35 -46.15
C ARG A 413 -18.23 45.90 -45.85
N GLU A 414 -19.25 45.35 -46.51
CA GLU A 414 -19.60 43.94 -46.38
C GLU A 414 -18.48 43.03 -46.90
N ALA A 415 -17.93 43.35 -48.08
CA ALA A 415 -16.81 42.61 -48.66
C ALA A 415 -15.57 42.65 -47.76
N GLU A 416 -15.20 43.83 -47.22
CA GLU A 416 -14.07 43.99 -46.32
C GLU A 416 -14.27 43.23 -45.00
N ALA A 417 -15.47 43.26 -44.43
CA ALA A 417 -15.78 42.49 -43.22
C ALA A 417 -15.61 40.98 -43.44
N ARG A 418 -16.08 40.46 -44.59
CA ARG A 418 -15.89 39.05 -44.96
C ARG A 418 -14.42 38.71 -45.18
N ARG A 419 -13.65 39.58 -45.87
CA ARG A 419 -12.20 39.42 -46.05
C ARG A 419 -11.44 39.39 -44.73
N ALA A 420 -11.80 40.25 -43.78
CA ALA A 420 -11.17 40.28 -42.47
C ALA A 420 -11.38 38.97 -41.70
N VAL A 421 -12.60 38.41 -41.72
CA VAL A 421 -12.90 37.12 -41.07
C VAL A 421 -12.15 35.98 -41.76
N TYR A 422 -12.15 35.94 -43.10
CA TYR A 422 -11.40 34.95 -43.88
C TYR A 422 -9.91 34.99 -43.56
N THR A 423 -9.30 36.18 -43.58
CA THR A 423 -7.85 36.36 -43.37
C THR A 423 -7.43 35.99 -41.95
N ASN A 424 -8.25 36.35 -40.94
CA ASN A 424 -8.00 35.94 -39.55
C ASN A 424 -8.07 34.41 -39.39
N LEU A 425 -9.08 33.76 -39.98
CA LEU A 425 -9.19 32.31 -39.90
C LEU A 425 -8.08 31.60 -40.68
N LEU A 426 -7.64 32.17 -41.80
CA LEU A 426 -6.52 31.65 -42.59
C LEU A 426 -5.21 31.70 -41.80
N LEU A 427 -4.94 32.82 -41.13
CA LEU A 427 -3.79 32.96 -40.25
C LEU A 427 -3.86 31.92 -39.12
N ARG A 428 -5.02 31.76 -38.49
CA ARG A 428 -5.23 30.75 -37.44
C ARG A 428 -5.03 29.33 -37.94
N SER A 429 -5.44 29.02 -39.17
CA SER A 429 -5.19 27.71 -39.78
C SER A 429 -3.70 27.45 -39.96
N ARG A 430 -2.92 28.45 -40.39
CA ARG A 430 -1.47 28.32 -40.56
C ARG A 430 -0.76 28.15 -39.22
N GLU A 431 -1.17 28.89 -38.19
CA GLU A 431 -0.65 28.70 -36.83
C GLU A 431 -0.88 27.27 -36.32
N LEU A 432 -2.09 26.73 -36.52
CA LEU A 432 -2.41 25.35 -36.12
C LEU A 432 -1.62 24.30 -36.91
N ASP A 433 -1.36 24.54 -38.19
CA ASP A 433 -0.55 23.62 -39.00
C ASP A 433 0.93 23.63 -38.61
N GLU A 434 1.49 24.78 -38.21
CA GLU A 434 2.85 24.82 -37.64
C GLU A 434 2.89 24.15 -36.25
N GLN A 435 1.83 24.29 -35.44
CA GLN A 435 1.74 23.58 -34.15
C GLN A 435 1.70 22.06 -34.30
N LYS A 436 1.11 21.51 -35.37
CA LYS A 436 1.15 20.05 -35.63
C LYS A 436 2.57 19.50 -35.74
N ARG A 437 3.56 20.35 -36.06
CA ARG A 437 4.97 19.95 -36.22
C ARG A 437 5.75 19.96 -34.91
N VAL A 438 5.24 20.62 -33.87
CA VAL A 438 5.88 20.71 -32.56
C VAL A 438 5.17 19.76 -31.61
N ASP A 439 5.92 18.94 -30.89
CA ASP A 439 5.40 18.05 -29.85
C ASP A 439 5.60 18.71 -28.47
N PRO A 440 4.65 19.53 -27.98
CA PRO A 440 4.65 19.95 -26.59
C PRO A 440 4.16 18.78 -25.73
N SER A 441 5.06 17.87 -25.37
CA SER A 441 4.72 16.83 -24.41
C SER A 441 4.39 17.48 -23.06
N LEU A 442 3.12 17.46 -22.66
CA LEU A 442 2.66 17.88 -21.31
C LEU A 442 3.17 16.95 -20.20
N VAL A 443 3.63 15.75 -20.57
CA VAL A 443 4.12 14.73 -19.65
C VAL A 443 5.54 14.36 -20.01
N ILE A 444 6.43 14.46 -19.03
CA ILE A 444 7.85 14.16 -19.18
C ILE A 444 8.18 12.92 -18.34
N VAL A 445 8.92 11.98 -18.92
CA VAL A 445 9.49 10.86 -18.16
C VAL A 445 10.62 11.40 -17.30
N LEU A 446 10.36 11.58 -16.00
CA LEU A 446 11.34 12.10 -15.03
C LEU A 446 12.42 11.05 -14.73
N SER A 447 12.00 9.80 -14.59
CA SER A 447 12.91 8.66 -14.40
C SER A 447 12.30 7.42 -15.04
N PRO A 448 12.98 6.76 -16.00
CA PRO A 448 12.55 5.47 -16.49
C PRO A 448 12.66 4.40 -15.39
N ALA A 449 11.88 3.35 -15.51
CA ALA A 449 11.96 2.19 -14.63
C ALA A 449 13.25 1.39 -14.88
N VAL A 450 13.96 1.09 -13.80
CA VAL A 450 15.20 0.29 -13.81
C VAL A 450 14.96 -1.04 -13.07
N PRO A 451 15.55 -2.16 -13.51
CA PRO A 451 15.41 -3.44 -12.82
C PRO A 451 15.93 -3.37 -11.38
N PRO A 452 15.12 -3.67 -10.36
CA PRO A 452 15.55 -3.64 -8.97
C PRO A 452 16.55 -4.77 -8.66
N GLN A 453 17.59 -4.43 -7.89
CA GLN A 453 18.64 -5.38 -7.46
C GLN A 453 18.18 -6.35 -6.36
N ARG A 454 17.10 -6.02 -5.64
CA ARG A 454 16.57 -6.80 -4.52
C ARG A 454 15.07 -7.04 -4.71
N PRO A 455 14.55 -8.22 -4.34
CA PRO A 455 13.12 -8.48 -4.38
C PRO A 455 12.38 -7.63 -3.34
N GLY A 456 11.14 -7.26 -3.66
CA GLY A 456 10.22 -6.60 -2.74
C GLY A 456 9.73 -7.58 -1.67
N GLY A 457 9.59 -7.08 -0.44
CA GLY A 457 9.14 -7.85 0.72
C GLY A 457 10.05 -7.71 1.94
N PRO A 458 9.69 -8.33 3.08
CA PRO A 458 10.53 -8.30 4.28
C PRO A 458 11.87 -9.01 3.98
N PRO A 459 13.02 -8.48 4.45
CA PRO A 459 14.30 -9.12 4.22
C PRO A 459 14.36 -10.46 4.94
N ILE A 460 15.10 -11.40 4.37
CA ILE A 460 15.26 -12.78 4.87
C ILE A 460 15.71 -12.83 6.34
N THR A 461 16.43 -11.81 6.82
CA THR A 461 16.87 -11.68 8.21
C THR A 461 15.72 -11.67 9.20
N TRP A 462 14.61 -10.96 8.90
CA TRP A 462 13.43 -10.95 9.76
C TRP A 462 12.71 -12.30 9.77
N ILE A 463 12.62 -12.98 8.61
CA ILE A 463 12.02 -14.31 8.50
C ILE A 463 12.83 -15.34 9.29
N LEU A 464 14.16 -15.32 9.15
CA LEU A 464 15.07 -16.20 9.89
C LEU A 464 15.03 -15.94 11.40
N ALA A 465 15.00 -14.67 11.81
CA ALA A 465 14.87 -14.31 13.22
C ALA A 465 13.56 -14.87 13.80
N ALA A 466 12.43 -14.62 13.13
CA ALA A 466 11.13 -15.13 13.56
C ALA A 466 11.10 -16.67 13.63
N ALA A 467 11.62 -17.36 12.61
CA ALA A 467 11.71 -18.82 12.58
C ALA A 467 12.61 -19.38 13.70
N THR A 468 13.71 -18.69 14.02
CA THR A 468 14.61 -19.08 15.12
C THR A 468 13.94 -18.93 16.47
N PHE A 469 13.25 -17.81 16.74
CA PHE A 469 12.50 -17.63 17.98
C PHE A 469 11.38 -18.65 18.13
N LEU A 470 10.64 -18.92 17.06
CA LEU A 470 9.61 -19.96 17.04
C LEU A 470 10.22 -21.34 17.32
N GLY A 471 11.37 -21.64 16.71
CA GLY A 471 12.09 -22.91 16.92
C GLY A 471 12.62 -23.09 18.33
N LEU A 472 13.16 -22.04 18.94
CA LEU A 472 13.55 -22.07 20.35
C LEU A 472 12.35 -22.30 21.26
N GLY A 473 11.22 -21.62 21.00
CA GLY A 473 9.98 -21.81 21.76
C GLY A 473 9.45 -23.25 21.68
N LEU A 474 9.34 -23.80 20.47
CA LEU A 474 8.92 -25.19 20.26
C LEU A 474 9.92 -26.20 20.85
N GLY A 475 11.22 -25.91 20.75
CA GLY A 475 12.27 -26.71 21.37
C GLY A 475 12.15 -26.78 22.90
N VAL A 476 11.87 -25.64 23.54
CA VAL A 476 11.60 -25.58 24.99
C VAL A 476 10.32 -26.35 25.32
N GLY A 477 9.23 -26.14 24.57
CA GLY A 477 7.98 -26.89 24.78
C GLY A 477 8.16 -28.40 24.66
N HIS A 478 8.92 -28.87 23.67
CA HIS A 478 9.26 -30.28 23.48
C HIS A 478 10.11 -30.82 24.64
N ALA A 479 11.12 -30.06 25.07
CA ALA A 479 11.97 -30.41 26.21
C ALA A 479 11.16 -30.57 27.50
N LEU A 480 10.23 -29.64 27.77
CA LEU A 480 9.34 -29.71 28.93
C LEU A 480 8.38 -30.89 28.86
N THR A 481 7.85 -31.20 27.68
CA THR A 481 6.96 -32.37 27.51
C THR A 481 7.71 -33.68 27.79
N LYS A 482 8.98 -33.75 27.38
CA LYS A 482 9.83 -34.93 27.62
C LYS A 482 10.19 -35.07 29.10
N ASP A 483 10.56 -33.98 29.77
CA ASP A 483 10.88 -33.96 31.21
C ASP A 483 9.62 -34.22 32.05
N TYR A 484 8.45 -33.73 31.64
CA TYR A 484 7.17 -34.00 32.31
C TYR A 484 6.73 -35.47 32.18
N ARG A 485 7.06 -36.14 31.07
CA ARG A 485 6.77 -37.57 30.87
C ARG A 485 7.72 -38.49 31.64
N ASP A 486 8.86 -37.98 32.10
CA ASP A 486 9.83 -38.76 32.87
C ASP A 486 9.39 -38.86 34.34
N ARG A 487 8.92 -40.05 34.74
CA ARG A 487 8.43 -40.37 36.09
C ARG A 487 9.45 -41.14 36.94
N SER A 488 10.72 -41.17 36.55
CA SER A 488 11.78 -41.84 37.30
C SER A 488 12.12 -41.12 38.62
N LEU A 489 12.60 -41.87 39.61
CA LEU A 489 13.15 -41.36 40.85
C LEU A 489 14.59 -40.89 40.62
N ARG A 490 14.88 -39.65 41.04
CA ARG A 490 16.17 -39.00 40.74
C ARG A 490 16.86 -38.39 41.96
N SER A 491 16.27 -38.49 43.15
CA SER A 491 16.84 -37.94 44.38
C SER A 491 16.32 -38.67 45.61
N ALA A 492 17.19 -38.92 46.59
CA ALA A 492 16.85 -39.52 47.88
C ALA A 492 15.93 -38.62 48.73
N MET A 493 16.05 -37.29 48.56
CA MET A 493 15.13 -36.34 49.18
C MET A 493 13.72 -36.46 48.60
N GLN A 494 13.61 -36.85 47.32
CA GLN A 494 12.32 -37.03 46.66
C GLN A 494 11.61 -38.32 47.10
N SER A 495 12.33 -39.38 47.49
CA SER A 495 11.71 -40.57 48.10
C SER A 495 11.23 -40.30 49.53
N GLN A 496 12.00 -39.55 50.32
CA GLN A 496 11.60 -39.16 51.68
C GLN A 496 10.36 -38.26 51.69
N ASP A 497 10.32 -37.22 50.84
CA ASP A 497 9.19 -36.29 50.76
C ASP A 497 7.90 -36.94 50.22
N LEU A 498 8.02 -37.89 49.28
CA LEU A 498 6.85 -38.50 48.61
C LEU A 498 6.28 -39.70 49.35
N PHE A 499 7.12 -40.46 50.06
CA PHE A 499 6.73 -41.76 50.63
C PHE A 499 7.03 -41.90 52.13
N GLY A 500 7.64 -40.89 52.78
CA GLY A 500 7.88 -40.91 54.23
C GLY A 500 8.95 -41.89 54.70
N VAL A 501 9.70 -42.51 53.78
CA VAL A 501 10.73 -43.52 54.09
C VAL A 501 12.10 -42.84 54.17
N GLU A 502 12.89 -43.17 55.19
CA GLU A 502 14.28 -42.75 55.25
C GLU A 502 15.04 -43.25 54.02
N SER A 503 15.60 -42.32 53.26
CA SER A 503 16.31 -42.65 52.03
C SER A 503 17.71 -42.10 52.02
N THR A 504 18.67 -43.01 51.84
CA THR A 504 20.10 -42.69 51.80
C THR A 504 20.59 -42.81 50.36
N SER A 505 21.25 -41.76 49.87
CA SER A 505 21.93 -41.78 48.57
C SER A 505 23.22 -42.59 48.65
N MET A 506 23.35 -43.60 47.81
CA MET A 506 24.55 -44.42 47.68
C MET A 506 25.32 -44.03 46.41
N PRO A 507 26.66 -43.80 46.51
CA PRO A 507 27.51 -43.56 45.34
C PRO A 507 27.42 -44.70 44.32
N ASP A 508 27.66 -44.38 43.04
CA ASP A 508 27.68 -45.36 41.94
C ASP A 508 28.60 -46.55 42.27
N LEU A 509 28.01 -47.75 42.22
CA LEU A 509 28.68 -49.02 42.50
C LEU A 509 29.45 -49.53 41.28
N GLY A 510 29.47 -48.84 40.14
CA GLY A 510 30.17 -49.28 38.93
C GLY A 510 29.61 -50.57 38.30
N THR A 511 28.49 -51.07 38.83
CA THR A 511 27.72 -52.21 38.32
C THR A 511 26.68 -51.78 37.29
N SER A 512 26.54 -50.47 37.04
CA SER A 512 25.63 -49.96 36.02
C SER A 512 26.16 -50.29 34.62
N THR A 513 25.48 -51.21 33.93
CA THR A 513 25.53 -51.30 32.45
C THR A 513 24.77 -50.13 31.79
N GLY A 514 24.43 -49.10 32.56
CA GLY A 514 23.66 -47.94 32.17
C GLY A 514 24.50 -46.94 31.38
N SER A 515 24.45 -47.07 30.06
CA SER A 515 24.55 -45.97 29.08
C SER A 515 25.31 -44.70 29.53
N ARG A 516 26.62 -44.81 29.79
CA ARG A 516 27.54 -43.67 29.61
C ARG A 516 27.52 -43.28 28.12
N ARG A 517 26.59 -42.40 27.76
CA ARG A 517 26.56 -41.71 26.48
C ARG A 517 27.86 -40.91 26.36
N GLY A 518 28.79 -41.42 25.56
CA GLY A 518 29.95 -40.65 25.11
C GLY A 518 31.32 -41.25 25.45
N ARG A 519 31.55 -42.52 25.15
CA ARG A 519 32.89 -42.97 24.72
C ARG A 519 32.77 -44.28 23.95
N ILE A 520 33.18 -44.25 22.69
CA ILE A 520 33.24 -45.42 21.81
C ILE A 520 34.14 -46.46 22.50
N ARG A 521 33.54 -47.50 23.08
CA ARG A 521 34.26 -48.66 23.59
C ARG A 521 33.64 -49.90 22.95
N ARG A 522 34.52 -50.71 22.35
CA ARG A 522 34.23 -51.91 21.57
C ARG A 522 33.12 -52.74 22.20
N ARG A 523 32.12 -53.05 21.37
CA ARG A 523 31.06 -54.03 21.60
C ARG A 523 31.72 -55.39 21.94
N GLN A 524 31.79 -55.72 23.23
CA GLN A 524 32.08 -57.09 23.67
C GLN A 524 30.79 -57.92 23.58
N PRO A 525 30.87 -59.18 23.12
CA PRO A 525 29.70 -60.04 22.98
C PRO A 525 29.10 -60.35 24.36
N ALA A 526 27.77 -60.37 24.41
CA ALA A 526 27.00 -60.75 25.57
C ALA A 526 27.31 -62.22 25.93
N GLY A 527 27.84 -62.44 27.14
CA GLY A 527 28.18 -63.79 27.61
C GLY A 527 29.06 -63.84 28.85
N ASP A 528 29.73 -62.74 29.23
CA ASP A 528 30.65 -62.71 30.37
C ASP A 528 30.26 -61.56 31.30
N VAL A 529 29.43 -61.85 32.30
CA VAL A 529 29.21 -60.93 33.43
C VAL A 529 30.44 -61.11 34.31
N GLY A 530 31.31 -60.10 34.37
CA GLY A 530 32.47 -60.14 35.26
C GLY A 530 32.05 -60.43 36.72
N PRO A 531 32.99 -60.87 37.57
CA PRO A 531 32.69 -61.22 38.96
C PRO A 531 31.97 -60.07 39.67
N MET A 532 30.97 -60.41 40.48
CA MET A 532 30.23 -59.46 41.30
C MET A 532 31.24 -58.70 42.18
N PRO A 533 31.30 -57.36 42.10
CA PRO A 533 32.37 -56.62 42.75
C PRO A 533 32.25 -56.66 44.27
N ARG A 534 33.35 -57.00 44.95
CA ARG A 534 33.45 -57.18 46.41
C ARG A 534 34.13 -55.97 47.04
N PHE A 535 33.55 -54.78 46.86
CA PHE A 535 34.10 -53.49 47.31
C PHE A 535 34.56 -53.45 48.77
N ALA A 536 33.90 -54.18 49.66
CA ALA A 536 34.31 -54.27 51.06
C ALA A 536 35.75 -54.78 51.21
N ILE A 537 36.12 -55.81 50.42
CA ILE A 537 37.44 -56.45 50.43
C ILE A 537 38.39 -55.77 49.44
N ASP A 538 37.94 -55.61 48.19
CA ASP A 538 38.80 -55.21 47.08
C ASP A 538 39.15 -53.72 47.08
N ASN A 539 38.26 -52.87 47.61
CA ASN A 539 38.41 -51.41 47.61
C ASN A 539 37.83 -50.78 48.90
N PRO A 540 38.47 -50.99 50.07
CA PRO A 540 37.94 -50.60 51.37
C PRO A 540 37.72 -49.09 51.55
N ASP A 541 38.49 -48.24 50.84
CA ASP A 541 38.43 -46.78 50.94
C ASP A 541 37.36 -46.12 50.05
N MET A 542 36.72 -46.92 49.17
CA MET A 542 35.73 -46.43 48.22
C MET A 542 34.54 -45.78 48.96
N PRO A 543 33.99 -44.66 48.46
CA PRO A 543 32.84 -44.00 49.08
C PRO A 543 31.64 -44.94 49.32
N ALA A 544 31.38 -45.86 48.40
CA ALA A 544 30.35 -46.89 48.53
C ALA A 544 30.60 -47.85 49.71
N THR A 545 31.84 -48.30 49.88
CA THR A 545 32.23 -49.17 51.00
C THR A 545 32.04 -48.46 52.33
N ARG A 546 32.45 -47.18 52.44
CA ARG A 546 32.23 -46.37 53.64
C ARG A 546 30.75 -46.15 53.93
N ALA A 547 29.93 -45.94 52.90
CA ALA A 547 28.48 -45.81 53.03
C ALA A 547 27.85 -47.12 53.54
N LEU A 548 28.25 -48.28 53.01
CA LEU A 548 27.76 -49.59 53.46
C LEU A 548 28.23 -49.94 54.88
N LYS A 549 29.47 -49.61 55.25
CA LYS A 549 29.97 -49.76 56.63
C LYS A 549 29.22 -48.87 57.61
N GLY A 550 28.96 -47.62 57.23
CA GLY A 550 28.14 -46.70 58.01
C GLY A 550 26.72 -47.24 58.20
N LEU A 551 26.11 -47.74 57.11
CA LEU A 551 24.79 -48.36 57.15
C LEU A 551 24.77 -49.60 58.05
N ALA A 552 25.73 -50.52 57.89
CA ALA A 552 25.84 -51.71 58.74
C ALA A 552 25.97 -51.32 60.22
N SER A 553 26.86 -50.37 60.54
CA SER A 553 27.04 -49.87 61.91
C SER A 553 25.76 -49.24 62.48
N GLU A 554 25.01 -48.48 61.67
CA GLU A 554 23.74 -47.88 62.09
C GLU A 554 22.67 -48.96 62.35
N ILE A 555 22.57 -49.96 61.47
CA ILE A 555 21.64 -51.08 61.64
C ILE A 555 21.96 -51.85 62.91
N LEU A 556 23.22 -52.26 63.10
CA LEU A 556 23.65 -53.05 64.26
C LEU A 556 23.39 -52.31 65.58
N THR A 557 23.65 -51.01 65.63
CA THR A 557 23.39 -50.20 66.83
C THR A 557 21.91 -49.93 67.07
N SER A 558 21.10 -49.83 66.01
CA SER A 558 19.67 -49.54 66.13
C SER A 558 18.82 -50.74 66.54
N THR A 559 19.24 -51.96 66.19
CA THR A 559 18.37 -53.15 66.26
C THR A 559 18.25 -53.72 67.68
N GLY A 560 19.24 -53.49 68.56
CA GLY A 560 19.19 -53.85 69.99
C GLY A 560 18.95 -55.33 70.31
N LYS A 561 18.89 -56.19 69.30
CA LYS A 561 18.63 -57.63 69.36
C LYS A 561 19.93 -58.40 69.29
N THR A 562 19.96 -59.58 69.90
CA THR A 562 21.11 -60.50 69.88
C THR A 562 21.33 -61.19 68.52
N SER A 563 20.34 -61.12 67.62
CA SER A 563 20.49 -61.50 66.21
C SER A 563 19.69 -60.55 65.31
N SER A 564 20.35 -59.97 64.31
CA SER A 564 19.71 -59.03 63.36
C SER A 564 19.51 -59.71 62.01
N LEU A 565 18.26 -59.75 61.53
CA LEU A 565 17.91 -60.34 60.23
C LEU A 565 17.55 -59.20 59.28
N ILE A 566 18.42 -58.97 58.29
CA ILE A 566 18.35 -57.87 57.34
C ILE A 566 17.96 -58.43 55.98
N LEU A 567 16.84 -57.97 55.43
CA LEU A 567 16.38 -58.35 54.10
C LEU A 567 16.75 -57.26 53.10
N VAL A 568 17.50 -57.62 52.06
CA VAL A 568 17.81 -56.72 50.94
C VAL A 568 16.96 -57.11 49.74
N THR A 569 16.08 -56.22 49.30
CA THR A 569 15.21 -56.42 48.14
C THR A 569 15.24 -55.20 47.22
N SER A 570 14.86 -55.32 45.95
CA SER A 570 14.85 -54.20 45.00
C SER A 570 13.52 -54.05 44.29
N VAL A 571 13.27 -52.84 43.78
CA VAL A 571 12.15 -52.55 42.87
C VAL A 571 12.53 -52.85 41.41
N ASP A 572 13.80 -52.65 41.07
CA ASP A 572 14.33 -52.87 39.73
C ASP A 572 15.06 -54.22 39.64
N GLU A 573 14.96 -54.90 38.50
CA GLU A 573 15.75 -56.08 38.17
C GLU A 573 17.21 -55.68 37.85
N GLY A 574 18.17 -56.39 38.44
CA GLY A 574 19.59 -56.17 38.14
C GLY A 574 20.54 -56.64 39.24
N PRO A 575 21.86 -56.63 38.98
CA PRO A 575 22.87 -57.16 39.89
C PRO A 575 23.09 -56.29 41.15
N VAL A 576 22.54 -55.07 41.18
CA VAL A 576 22.78 -54.05 42.22
C VAL A 576 22.35 -54.54 43.60
N LYS A 577 21.18 -55.18 43.70
CA LYS A 577 20.64 -55.73 44.95
C LYS A 577 21.58 -56.75 45.57
N SER A 578 21.94 -57.79 44.82
CA SER A 578 22.83 -58.86 45.28
C SER A 578 24.24 -58.33 45.59
N THR A 579 24.71 -57.34 44.84
CA THR A 579 25.97 -56.63 45.12
C THR A 579 25.92 -55.90 46.46
N ILE A 580 24.80 -55.21 46.77
CA ILE A 580 24.60 -54.56 48.06
C ILE A 580 24.50 -55.59 49.19
N ALA A 581 23.74 -56.67 49.00
CA ALA A 581 23.59 -57.73 50.00
C ALA A 581 24.93 -58.35 50.38
N LEU A 582 25.75 -58.71 49.36
CA LEU A 582 27.09 -59.26 49.56
C LEU A 582 28.01 -58.27 50.29
N ASN A 583 28.08 -57.02 49.83
CA ASN A 583 28.99 -56.04 50.42
C ASN A 583 28.54 -55.53 51.79
N LEU A 584 27.24 -55.54 52.08
CA LEU A 584 26.71 -55.26 53.40
C LEU A 584 27.07 -56.38 54.38
N ALA A 585 26.95 -57.65 53.96
CA ALA A 585 27.36 -58.79 54.77
C ALA A 585 28.86 -58.76 55.09
N LEU A 586 29.69 -58.46 54.09
CA LEU A 586 31.14 -58.30 54.28
C LEU A 586 31.48 -57.11 55.20
N ALA A 587 30.78 -55.98 55.05
CA ALA A 587 30.97 -54.82 55.92
C ALA A 587 30.58 -55.13 57.38
N ALA A 588 29.51 -55.90 57.62
CA ALA A 588 29.12 -56.33 58.96
C ALA A 588 30.16 -57.28 59.58
N ALA A 589 30.74 -58.20 58.80
CA ALA A 589 31.78 -59.11 59.29
C ALA A 589 33.08 -58.38 59.68
N GLU A 590 33.44 -57.33 58.95
CA GLU A 590 34.57 -56.46 59.35
C GLU A 590 34.32 -55.71 60.67
N LEU A 591 33.05 -55.47 61.04
CA LEU A 591 32.68 -54.90 62.34
C LEU A 591 32.76 -55.93 63.49
N GLY A 592 33.14 -57.18 63.20
CA GLY A 592 33.34 -58.24 64.18
C GLY A 592 32.14 -59.16 64.41
N GLU A 593 31.06 -59.00 63.64
CA GLU A 593 29.86 -59.83 63.71
C GLU A 593 30.10 -61.19 63.02
N ARG A 594 29.50 -62.27 63.55
CA ARG A 594 29.42 -63.54 62.81
C ARG A 594 28.26 -63.44 61.83
N VAL A 595 28.57 -63.34 60.54
CA VAL A 595 27.58 -63.04 59.50
C VAL A 595 27.25 -64.26 58.64
N LEU A 596 25.95 -64.51 58.45
CA LEU A 596 25.42 -65.43 57.46
C LEU A 596 24.75 -64.66 56.31
N LEU A 597 25.22 -64.87 55.08
CA LEU A 597 24.58 -64.37 53.86
C LEU A 597 23.72 -65.47 53.23
N VAL A 598 22.43 -65.22 53.06
CA VAL A 598 21.48 -66.16 52.48
C VAL A 598 21.11 -65.71 51.07
N ASP A 599 21.36 -66.55 50.07
CA ASP A 599 20.90 -66.32 48.70
C ASP A 599 19.43 -66.74 48.56
N GLY A 600 18.52 -65.83 48.90
CA GLY A 600 17.07 -66.04 48.91
C GLY A 600 16.38 -65.83 47.55
N ASP A 601 17.09 -65.32 46.55
CA ASP A 601 16.54 -65.06 45.21
C ASP A 601 16.54 -66.35 44.39
N CYS A 602 15.36 -66.97 44.30
CA CYS A 602 15.18 -68.24 43.59
C CYS A 602 15.08 -68.05 42.07
N GLU A 603 14.80 -66.83 41.64
CA GLU A 603 14.65 -66.44 40.26
C GLU A 603 16.02 -66.19 39.63
N THR A 604 16.86 -65.43 40.33
CA THR A 604 18.23 -65.07 39.93
C THR A 604 19.21 -65.23 41.09
N PRO A 605 19.71 -66.46 41.38
CA PRO A 605 20.63 -66.73 42.50
C PRO A 605 22.05 -66.23 42.20
N ALA A 606 22.22 -64.91 42.22
CA ALA A 606 23.43 -64.24 41.80
C ALA A 606 24.60 -64.51 42.75
N ILE A 607 24.34 -64.58 44.06
CA ILE A 607 25.36 -64.87 45.08
C ILE A 607 25.87 -66.31 44.94
N SER A 608 24.97 -67.28 44.78
CA SER A 608 25.34 -68.70 44.60
C SER A 608 26.15 -68.92 43.32
N THR A 609 25.87 -68.14 42.28
CA THR A 609 26.64 -68.16 41.02
C THR A 609 28.04 -67.57 41.24
N GLU A 610 28.13 -66.43 41.94
CA GLU A 610 29.39 -65.74 42.24
C GLU A 610 30.37 -66.61 43.04
N ILE A 611 29.89 -67.35 44.05
CA ILE A 611 30.75 -68.22 44.88
C ILE A 611 30.92 -69.63 44.30
N GLY A 612 30.42 -69.89 43.07
CA GLY A 612 30.51 -71.20 42.42
C GLY A 612 29.74 -72.32 43.15
N ALA A 613 28.71 -71.97 43.92
CA ALA A 613 27.95 -72.88 44.78
C ALA A 613 26.52 -73.20 44.28
N GLY A 614 26.14 -72.75 43.08
CA GLY A 614 24.77 -72.92 42.55
C GLY A 614 24.25 -74.36 42.42
N ALA A 615 25.13 -75.38 42.44
CA ALA A 615 24.75 -76.80 42.40
C ALA A 615 24.86 -77.51 43.77
N LYS A 616 25.31 -76.81 44.81
CA LYS A 616 25.42 -77.40 46.16
C LYS A 616 24.05 -77.36 46.87
N PRO A 617 23.76 -78.31 47.78
CA PRO A 617 22.52 -78.25 48.58
C PRO A 617 22.46 -76.97 49.41
N GLY A 618 21.30 -76.30 49.43
CA GLY A 618 21.16 -74.98 50.04
C GLY A 618 19.77 -74.70 50.61
N LEU A 619 19.36 -73.44 50.62
CA LEU A 619 18.08 -72.95 51.15
C LEU A 619 16.87 -73.75 50.67
N GLU A 620 16.74 -74.03 49.38
CA GLU A 620 15.63 -74.83 48.84
C GLU A 620 15.63 -76.28 49.32
N ASN A 621 16.79 -76.82 49.70
CA ASN A 621 16.93 -78.17 50.26
C ASN A 621 16.52 -78.23 51.74
N LEU A 622 16.52 -77.10 52.47
CA LEU A 622 16.03 -77.01 53.86
C LEU A 622 14.52 -77.23 53.97
N ALA A 623 13.77 -76.94 52.91
CA ALA A 623 12.33 -77.19 52.85
C ALA A 623 11.98 -78.70 52.75
N ASP A 624 12.96 -79.57 52.49
CA ASP A 624 12.80 -81.01 52.41
C ASP A 624 13.47 -81.72 53.59
N GLN A 625 12.68 -82.19 54.58
CA GLN A 625 13.20 -82.83 55.81
C GLN A 625 14.19 -83.97 55.56
N ARG A 626 14.11 -84.67 54.42
CA ARG A 626 15.03 -85.75 54.05
C ARG A 626 16.40 -85.24 53.57
N LYS A 627 16.47 -84.00 53.10
CA LYS A 627 17.66 -83.34 52.56
C LYS A 627 18.13 -82.16 53.41
N ALA A 628 17.37 -81.76 54.43
CA ALA A 628 17.71 -80.68 55.34
C ALA A 628 19.08 -80.89 56.02
N ALA A 629 19.43 -82.13 56.38
CA ALA A 629 20.73 -82.46 56.95
C ALA A 629 21.92 -82.28 55.97
N THR A 630 21.66 -82.17 54.66
CA THR A 630 22.69 -81.95 53.63
C THR A 630 22.90 -80.48 53.26
N ALA A 631 21.99 -79.60 53.66
CA ALA A 631 22.09 -78.17 53.44
C ALA A 631 22.84 -77.54 54.63
N HIS A 632 24.03 -77.02 54.40
CA HIS A 632 24.83 -76.34 55.40
C HIS A 632 25.31 -74.99 54.86
N ALA A 633 25.55 -74.04 55.77
CA ALA A 633 26.28 -72.83 55.42
C ALA A 633 27.70 -73.19 54.98
N ILE A 634 28.17 -72.58 53.91
CA ILE A 634 29.51 -72.81 53.35
C ILE A 634 30.35 -71.60 53.69
N SER A 635 31.57 -71.80 54.20
CA SER A 635 32.56 -70.73 54.37
C SER A 635 33.44 -70.68 53.10
N PRO A 636 33.23 -69.74 52.17
CA PRO A 636 34.06 -69.64 50.97
C PRO A 636 35.47 -69.18 51.39
N PRO A 637 36.55 -69.76 50.84
CA PRO A 637 37.92 -69.50 51.31
C PRO A 637 38.35 -68.03 51.17
N ASP A 638 37.71 -67.30 50.25
CA ASP A 638 38.04 -65.90 49.94
C ASP A 638 37.12 -64.89 50.65
N LEU A 639 36.19 -65.35 51.50
CA LEU A 639 35.23 -64.49 52.21
C LEU A 639 35.28 -64.74 53.72
N THR A 640 35.16 -63.67 54.51
CA THR A 640 35.10 -63.72 55.98
C THR A 640 33.70 -63.99 56.52
N ILE A 641 32.79 -64.50 55.68
CA ILE A 641 31.38 -64.73 55.99
C ILE A 641 30.97 -66.15 55.58
N ASP A 642 29.95 -66.66 56.26
CA ASP A 642 29.31 -67.90 55.87
C ASP A 642 28.17 -67.60 54.89
N VAL A 643 28.04 -68.42 53.85
CA VAL A 643 27.03 -68.26 52.80
C VAL A 643 26.14 -69.48 52.75
N LEU A 644 24.83 -69.27 52.88
CA LEU A 644 23.83 -70.28 52.57
C LEU A 644 23.41 -70.11 51.09
N PRO A 645 23.88 -70.99 50.18
CA PRO A 645 23.50 -70.90 48.77
C PRO A 645 22.01 -71.20 48.61
N ASN A 646 21.44 -70.80 47.47
CA ASN A 646 20.03 -71.01 47.18
C ASN A 646 19.69 -72.51 47.11
N GLY A 647 20.57 -73.32 46.51
CA GLY A 647 20.41 -74.76 46.38
C GLY A 647 20.02 -75.22 44.99
N THR A 648 19.90 -76.54 44.80
CA THR A 648 19.45 -77.12 43.53
C THR A 648 17.95 -76.87 43.31
N ARG A 649 17.63 -76.15 42.22
CA ARG A 649 16.28 -75.71 41.85
C ARG A 649 15.23 -76.82 41.98
N GLN A 650 14.31 -76.69 42.92
CA GLN A 650 13.20 -77.61 43.14
C GLN A 650 11.92 -77.06 42.47
N PRO A 651 11.31 -77.82 41.54
CA PRO A 651 10.16 -77.34 40.75
C PRO A 651 8.84 -77.22 41.55
N ARG A 652 8.79 -77.51 42.87
CA ARG A 652 7.54 -77.59 43.65
C ARG A 652 7.63 -77.05 45.08
N LEU A 653 8.17 -75.85 45.26
CA LEU A 653 7.92 -75.09 46.50
C LEU A 653 6.54 -74.42 46.38
N HIS A 654 5.48 -75.18 46.67
CA HIS A 654 4.14 -74.62 46.87
C HIS A 654 3.98 -74.21 48.34
N THR A 655 3.20 -73.14 48.53
CA THR A 655 2.92 -72.28 49.70
C THR A 655 2.75 -72.96 51.08
N GLY A 656 2.68 -74.29 51.16
CA GLY A 656 2.52 -75.06 52.40
C GLY A 656 3.81 -75.58 53.06
N ARG A 657 4.99 -75.46 52.42
CA ARG A 657 6.29 -75.85 53.02
C ARG A 657 7.06 -74.69 53.66
N ASN A 658 6.52 -73.47 53.62
CA ASN A 658 7.17 -72.26 54.11
C ASN A 658 7.40 -72.31 55.63
N ALA A 659 6.47 -72.82 56.43
CA ALA A 659 6.64 -72.92 57.89
C ALA A 659 7.78 -73.89 58.30
N GLN A 660 8.03 -74.93 57.50
CA GLN A 660 9.16 -75.85 57.76
C GLN A 660 10.48 -75.20 57.38
N LEU A 661 10.52 -74.49 56.25
CA LEU A 661 11.66 -73.71 55.82
C LEU A 661 11.98 -72.58 56.81
N GLU A 662 10.96 -71.87 57.30
CA GLU A 662 11.05 -70.81 58.31
C GLU A 662 11.64 -71.35 59.62
N ASN A 663 11.15 -72.48 60.13
CA ASN A 663 11.70 -73.10 61.34
C ASN A 663 13.15 -73.58 61.16
N ALA A 664 13.46 -74.17 60.00
CA ALA A 664 14.82 -74.64 59.68
C ALA A 664 15.80 -73.47 59.51
N LEU A 665 15.35 -72.40 58.85
CA LEU A 665 16.11 -71.18 58.68
C LEU A 665 16.33 -70.51 60.04
N ALA A 666 15.29 -70.38 60.88
CA ALA A 666 15.37 -69.84 62.23
C ALA A 666 16.41 -70.57 63.10
N ALA A 667 16.50 -71.91 62.98
CA ALA A 667 17.48 -72.72 63.71
C ALA A 667 18.94 -72.43 63.27
N ILE A 668 19.16 -72.17 61.98
CA ILE A 668 20.48 -71.82 61.44
C ILE A 668 20.82 -70.37 61.78
N THR A 669 19.88 -69.44 61.59
CA THR A 669 20.08 -68.01 61.85
C THR A 669 20.40 -67.72 63.31
N GLY A 670 19.87 -68.51 64.26
CA GLY A 670 20.15 -68.34 65.70
C GLY A 670 21.61 -68.59 66.12
N THR A 671 22.46 -69.13 65.24
CA THR A 671 23.89 -69.33 65.50
C THR A 671 24.78 -68.16 65.10
N TYR A 672 24.22 -67.19 64.35
CA TYR A 672 24.90 -66.02 63.81
C TYR A 672 24.37 -64.74 64.47
N ASP A 673 25.23 -63.73 64.54
CA ASP A 673 24.90 -62.45 65.17
C ASP A 673 24.17 -61.55 64.14
N THR A 674 24.52 -61.67 62.86
CA THR A 674 23.85 -60.95 61.76
C THR A 674 23.55 -61.87 60.58
N VAL A 675 22.33 -61.79 60.04
CA VAL A 675 21.90 -62.55 58.87
C VAL A 675 21.44 -61.58 57.79
N VAL A 676 22.07 -61.62 56.63
CA VAL A 676 21.69 -60.82 55.46
C VAL A 676 21.03 -61.73 54.43
N ILE A 677 19.81 -61.43 54.03
CA ILE A 677 19.07 -62.19 53.03
C ILE A 677 18.96 -61.39 51.74
N ASP A 678 19.40 -61.97 50.62
CA ASP A 678 19.10 -61.45 49.29
C ASP A 678 17.69 -61.87 48.86
N GLY A 679 16.72 -60.95 48.92
CA GLY A 679 15.28 -61.23 48.92
C GLY A 679 14.59 -61.33 47.56
N GLY A 680 15.28 -61.13 46.44
CA GLY A 680 14.60 -61.02 45.14
C GLY A 680 14.03 -59.62 44.88
N VAL A 681 13.30 -59.47 43.77
CA VAL A 681 12.70 -58.20 43.30
C VAL A 681 11.22 -58.13 43.69
N LEU A 682 10.76 -57.03 44.29
CA LEU A 682 9.35 -56.79 44.59
C LEU A 682 8.55 -56.43 43.32
N PRO A 683 7.29 -56.91 43.17
CA PRO A 683 6.56 -57.87 44.01
C PRO A 683 6.78 -59.35 43.65
N HIS A 684 7.72 -59.68 42.77
CA HIS A 684 7.74 -60.95 42.03
C HIS A 684 8.55 -62.09 42.67
N GLY A 685 9.22 -61.87 43.81
CA GLY A 685 10.04 -62.90 44.47
C GLY A 685 9.22 -64.00 45.18
N ARG A 686 9.48 -65.27 44.86
CA ARG A 686 8.69 -66.42 45.36
C ARG A 686 8.78 -66.64 46.88
N LEU A 687 9.98 -66.46 47.47
CA LEU A 687 10.20 -66.61 48.93
C LEU A 687 10.18 -65.27 49.67
N LEU A 688 10.07 -64.16 48.94
CA LEU A 688 10.15 -62.82 49.48
C LEU A 688 9.09 -62.52 50.55
N PRO A 689 7.80 -62.88 50.42
CA PRO A 689 6.81 -62.64 51.48
C PRO A 689 7.15 -63.32 52.81
N MET A 690 7.78 -64.50 52.76
CA MET A 690 8.24 -65.22 53.96
C MET A 690 9.40 -64.45 54.62
N PHE A 691 10.39 -64.03 53.84
CA PHE A 691 11.52 -63.25 54.37
C PHE A 691 11.09 -61.90 54.92
N VAL A 692 10.12 -61.23 54.29
CA VAL A 692 9.56 -59.96 54.78
C VAL A 692 8.95 -60.14 56.18
N GLY A 693 8.24 -61.25 56.42
CA GLY A 693 7.65 -61.54 57.75
C GLY A 693 8.68 -61.90 58.82
N MET A 694 9.84 -62.41 58.44
CA MET A 694 10.94 -62.75 59.37
C MET A 694 11.93 -61.59 59.60
N ALA A 695 11.95 -60.60 58.70
CA ALA A 695 12.95 -59.54 58.70
C ALA A 695 12.73 -58.53 59.82
N HIS A 696 13.81 -58.21 60.52
CA HIS A 696 13.85 -57.13 61.49
C HIS A 696 14.04 -55.77 60.82
N GLU A 697 14.78 -55.76 59.70
CA GLU A 697 14.99 -54.57 58.91
C GLU A 697 14.98 -54.91 57.41
N VAL A 698 14.24 -54.11 56.63
CA VAL A 698 14.15 -54.27 55.18
C VAL A 698 14.83 -53.10 54.49
N ILE A 699 15.82 -53.42 53.65
CA ILE A 699 16.53 -52.50 52.79
C ILE A 699 15.96 -52.63 51.38
N LEU A 700 15.25 -51.59 50.94
CA LEU A 700 14.71 -51.49 49.60
C LEU A 700 15.69 -50.74 48.70
N VAL A 701 16.31 -51.46 47.78
CA VAL A 701 17.26 -50.93 46.79
C VAL A 701 16.51 -50.37 45.59
N THR A 702 16.80 -49.11 45.29
CA THR A 702 16.30 -48.36 44.13
C THR A 702 17.47 -47.79 43.34
N THR A 703 17.31 -47.63 42.04
CA THR A 703 18.36 -47.15 41.14
C THR A 703 17.93 -45.82 40.51
N CYS A 704 18.82 -44.83 40.56
CA CYS A 704 18.56 -43.48 40.11
C CYS A 704 18.31 -43.43 38.60
N GLY A 705 17.18 -42.84 38.19
CA GLY A 705 16.81 -42.69 36.79
C GLY A 705 16.20 -43.93 36.13
N THR A 706 16.15 -45.08 36.80
CA THR A 706 15.48 -46.31 36.33
C THR A 706 14.21 -46.60 37.13
N THR A 707 14.27 -46.51 38.46
CA THR A 707 13.11 -46.83 39.30
C THR A 707 11.99 -45.85 39.04
N GLN A 708 10.81 -46.36 38.69
CA GLN A 708 9.62 -45.53 38.53
C GLN A 708 9.02 -45.18 39.89
N LYS A 709 8.56 -43.94 40.05
CA LYS A 709 7.90 -43.47 41.29
C LYS A 709 6.69 -44.34 41.68
N ALA A 710 5.94 -44.82 40.68
CA ALA A 710 4.79 -45.70 40.91
C ALA A 710 5.23 -47.07 41.47
N SER A 711 6.26 -47.67 40.88
CA SER A 711 6.79 -48.97 41.33
C SER A 711 7.37 -48.90 42.74
N LEU A 712 8.04 -47.81 43.11
CA LEU A 712 8.47 -47.60 44.50
C LEU A 712 7.26 -47.45 45.45
N ALA A 713 6.25 -46.67 45.05
CA ALA A 713 5.04 -46.48 45.87
C ALA A 713 4.33 -47.82 46.15
N ASP A 714 4.24 -48.67 45.13
CA ASP A 714 3.60 -49.99 45.26
C ASP A 714 4.45 -50.93 46.12
N ALA A 715 5.78 -50.91 45.97
CA ALA A 715 6.70 -51.69 46.81
C ALA A 715 6.64 -51.29 48.29
N VAL A 716 6.62 -49.98 48.59
CA VAL A 716 6.47 -49.45 49.96
C VAL A 716 5.16 -49.90 50.57
N LYS A 717 4.04 -49.76 49.84
CA LYS A 717 2.71 -50.20 50.31
C LYS A 717 2.65 -51.70 50.60
N LEU A 718 3.33 -52.53 49.80
CA LEU A 718 3.38 -53.97 50.02
C LEU A 718 4.17 -54.33 51.30
N LEU A 719 5.27 -53.63 51.56
CA LEU A 719 6.07 -53.83 52.77
C LEU A 719 5.35 -53.32 54.03
N GLU A 720 4.66 -52.18 53.95
CA GLU A 720 3.80 -51.67 55.02
C GLU A 720 2.65 -52.65 55.33
N ALA A 721 1.98 -53.18 54.29
CA ALA A 721 0.90 -54.15 54.46
C ALA A 721 1.37 -55.48 55.07
N ALA A 722 2.65 -55.84 54.90
CA ALA A 722 3.26 -57.02 55.49
C ALA A 722 3.70 -56.83 56.96
N GLY A 723 3.55 -55.61 57.51
CA GLY A 723 3.85 -55.32 58.92
C GLY A 723 5.34 -55.11 59.23
N VAL A 724 6.14 -54.70 58.25
CA VAL A 724 7.57 -54.41 58.43
C VAL A 724 7.77 -53.27 59.43
N GLU A 725 8.47 -53.54 60.54
CA GLU A 725 8.70 -52.55 61.60
C GLU A 725 9.69 -51.45 61.20
N ARG A 726 10.72 -51.78 60.40
CA ARG A 726 11.75 -50.84 59.93
C ARG A 726 12.09 -51.07 58.47
N MET A 727 11.93 -50.01 57.68
CA MET A 727 12.24 -50.02 56.25
C MET A 727 13.10 -48.81 55.89
N ARG A 728 14.15 -49.06 55.10
CA ARG A 728 15.04 -48.02 54.55
C ARG A 728 15.12 -48.15 53.04
N THR A 729 15.17 -47.02 52.34
CA THR A 729 15.34 -47.01 50.88
C THR A 729 16.75 -46.57 50.50
N LEU A 730 17.52 -47.43 49.86
CA LEU A 730 18.82 -47.06 49.30
C LEU A 730 18.64 -46.63 47.84
N LEU A 731 18.96 -45.37 47.54
CA LEU A 731 18.99 -44.88 46.17
C LEU A 731 20.42 -44.93 45.65
N VAL A 732 20.69 -45.90 44.78
CA VAL A 732 21.98 -46.09 44.13
C VAL A 732 22.07 -45.17 42.92
N GLU A 733 23.11 -44.34 42.86
CA GLU A 733 23.41 -43.55 41.66
C GLU A 733 23.84 -44.46 40.51
N ALA A 734 23.37 -44.16 39.29
CA ALA A 734 23.56 -45.00 38.09
C ALA A 734 24.50 -44.37 37.07
#